data_AF-A0A1Y1XIK0-F1
#
_entry.id   AF-A0A1Y1XIK0-F1
#
_cell.length_a   1.000
_cell.length_b   1.000
_cell.length_c   1.000
_cell.angle_alpha   90.00
_cell.angle_beta   90.00
_cell.angle_gamma   90.00
#
_symmetry.space_group_name_H-M   'P 1'
#
loop_
_entity.id
_entity.type
_entity.pdbx_description
1 polymer ?
#
loop_
_entity_poly.entity_id
_entity_poly.type
_entity_poly.pdbx_seq_one_letter_code
_entity_poly.pdbx_strand_id
1 'polypeptide(L)'
;MVIISDSRSIMNIGKKRFEIFQSLMCHKSSSKDCLGGSFYKIHKKSAEKNAEFALNHGWNYVLLTTSVESDYSKNLLVKNTKAFREKDIDVHLMCLEDTKYIDNPILAYNEISEILEYVNEEDLDIQGIHIDCSPTSKKEWDEGSLEERNAIFNNYLRVIEYGRQAINELRPNTTYSGTVAWWISGDAKSGELEYGRGYDLVNKDRLDYIIVDSSGSTVEKVINKSEDFLADKVSTVIGISVDDYDYSEFNNIVKQIKKERKNNKYFKGISIFANHRYPDWDSVEEEEEEEETVEEDEEIIEKEDEESVEEEEEEEETVEEEEKETGENEEETGKEEEEIEQQQQQQLNGNVELPSICSTSSSKDCIGAWFYALHKKSADENAEYALAHGWNYVLISAQYSRKLLLKNIIAFRKRNIDVHVLCVENQTYLDDPTLAYDEIADILKFVNKNNLDIQGISIDCEPHAEKTWDNGTLEDRNILFDKYLEVIAQGRKAINDFKPNITYSGAVSAWYVTDAKNNELKHGRGYDLVNKDMFDIVIPMMYDGSGDTVEEVIEYSENYFTDKVTTIIGLSVKEWDYNEFSNIIEQVKNRKKGNKYFNGIAIFGNHLYPDWDSFKMEQPIEEEESDEEEEEEEEEKEVNQLSLCHTSSNEDCLGGWFYKIHKKSAEKNAEFALNHGWNYVLLTTSIESDYSKDLLVKNTKAFRENGIDVHLMCLEDTKYIDNPILAYNEISEILEYVNEVNLDIQGIHIDCSPTSKKEWDEGSLEEKNAILENYIKVIEYGRQAINELRPNTTYSATIAWWLSGEAKYGELEYGKGYDLVNKDRLDLIIPTIFNNSGSTIEKIIDCSEDFIEDKVSTVIGIAVDNYDYNQFQNVTQEIKNNRKKSKYFKGISVFANHLYPDWDD
;
A
#
# COMPACT_ATOMS: atom_id res chain seq x y z
N MET A 1 13.16 -2.23 5.95
CA MET A 1 11.75 -2.49 5.53
C MET A 1 10.69 -1.96 6.52
N VAL A 2 9.95 -0.89 6.18
CA VAL A 2 8.55 -0.67 6.66
C VAL A 2 7.67 -0.51 5.44
N ILE A 3 6.65 -1.34 5.38
CA ILE A 3 5.53 -1.28 4.45
C ILE A 3 4.71 -0.02 4.77
N ILE A 4 4.39 0.75 3.74
CA ILE A 4 3.59 1.97 3.84
C ILE A 4 2.12 1.59 4.00
N SER A 5 1.49 1.95 5.12
CA SER A 5 0.05 2.23 5.20
C SER A 5 -0.16 3.62 5.79
N ASP A 6 -1.15 4.31 5.24
CA ASP A 6 -1.46 5.72 5.42
C ASP A 6 -2.05 5.99 6.82
N SER A 7 -1.49 6.95 7.54
CA SER A 7 -2.24 7.79 8.47
C SER A 7 -1.46 9.10 8.66
N ARG A 8 -2.15 10.23 8.60
CA ARG A 8 -1.65 11.55 9.00
C ARG A 8 -2.44 12.01 10.21
N SER A 9 -1.73 12.28 11.30
CA SER A 9 -2.14 13.23 12.34
C SER A 9 -0.91 13.55 13.16
N ILE A 10 -0.30 14.71 12.88
CA ILE A 10 0.44 15.63 13.76
C ILE A 10 1.09 16.66 12.83
N MET A 11 0.46 17.82 12.67
CA MET A 11 1.15 19.08 12.34
C MET A 11 0.29 20.25 12.80
N ASN A 12 0.60 20.79 13.98
CA ASN A 12 0.55 22.23 14.23
C ASN A 12 1.15 22.57 15.60
N ILE A 13 2.48 22.57 15.71
CA ILE A 13 3.17 23.34 16.76
C ILE A 13 4.40 24.05 16.17
N GLY A 14 4.13 25.20 15.56
CA GLY A 14 4.88 26.47 15.63
C GLY A 14 6.42 26.48 15.56
N LYS A 15 6.92 27.00 14.43
CA LYS A 15 8.25 27.61 14.15
C LYS A 15 8.91 28.37 15.32
N LYS A 16 8.14 28.94 16.25
CA LYS A 16 8.61 29.72 17.42
C LYS A 16 9.04 28.89 18.64
N ARG A 17 8.66 27.61 18.74
CA ARG A 17 9.17 26.68 19.78
C ARG A 17 10.38 25.88 19.30
N PHE A 18 10.65 25.88 17.99
CA PHE A 18 11.77 25.19 17.36
C PHE A 18 13.11 25.95 17.51
N GLU A 19 13.08 27.29 17.52
CA GLU A 19 14.26 28.11 17.88
C GLU A 19 14.76 27.81 19.30
N ILE A 20 13.85 27.40 20.21
CA ILE A 20 14.19 26.96 21.56
C ILE A 20 14.79 25.53 21.55
N PHE A 21 14.36 24.65 20.63
CA PHE A 21 14.91 23.31 20.42
C PHE A 21 16.36 23.35 19.89
N GLN A 22 16.64 24.19 18.89
CA GLN A 22 18.01 24.46 18.42
C GLN A 22 18.91 25.00 19.55
N SER A 23 18.40 25.90 20.41
CA SER A 23 19.18 26.45 21.53
C SER A 23 19.54 25.42 22.62
N LEU A 24 18.79 24.32 22.73
CA LEU A 24 18.99 23.25 23.74
C LEU A 24 19.87 22.09 23.24
N MET A 25 20.04 21.95 21.93
CA MET A 25 20.83 20.89 21.29
C MET A 25 22.20 21.40 20.78
N CYS A 26 22.27 22.67 20.35
CA CYS A 26 23.49 23.27 19.81
C CYS A 26 24.25 24.12 20.85
N HIS A 27 24.81 23.48 21.88
CA HIS A 27 26.01 24.05 22.49
C HIS A 27 27.22 23.40 21.84
N LYS A 28 27.96 24.18 21.04
CA LYS A 28 29.31 23.87 20.56
C LYS A 28 30.20 23.55 21.76
N SER A 29 30.20 22.29 22.22
CA SER A 29 31.21 21.79 23.14
C SER A 29 32.04 20.76 22.40
N SER A 30 33.30 21.12 22.19
CA SER A 30 34.38 20.21 21.91
C SER A 30 34.26 18.95 22.79
N SER A 31 34.08 17.79 22.14
CA SER A 31 34.25 16.43 22.65
C SER A 31 33.06 15.75 23.39
N LYS A 32 32.62 14.61 22.83
CA LYS A 32 32.07 13.38 23.48
C LYS A 32 30.55 13.09 23.54
N ASP A 33 29.73 13.64 22.66
CA ASP A 33 28.29 13.29 22.62
C ASP A 33 27.96 12.60 21.29
N CYS A 34 27.75 11.28 21.26
CA CYS A 34 27.25 10.58 20.06
C CYS A 34 25.72 10.77 19.98
N LEU A 35 25.26 11.58 19.03
CA LEU A 35 23.85 11.71 18.69
C LEU A 35 23.73 11.27 17.23
N GLY A 36 23.03 10.17 16.97
CA GLY A 36 22.83 9.72 15.60
C GLY A 36 21.38 9.40 15.30
N GLY A 37 21.09 9.30 14.02
CA GLY A 37 19.77 8.91 13.53
C GLY A 37 19.88 7.82 12.47
N SER A 38 18.78 7.10 12.27
CA SER A 38 18.69 6.04 11.25
C SER A 38 17.82 6.49 10.09
N PHE A 39 18.29 6.31 8.85
CA PHE A 39 17.49 6.53 7.65
C PHE A 39 17.07 5.19 7.05
N TYR A 40 15.77 4.84 7.19
CA TYR A 40 15.22 3.57 6.68
C TYR A 40 14.74 3.65 5.21
N LYS A 41 14.73 4.85 4.59
CA LYS A 41 14.24 5.12 3.22
C LYS A 41 14.92 6.33 2.59
N ILE A 42 16.13 6.12 2.10
CA ILE A 42 17.02 7.17 1.57
C ILE A 42 16.57 7.71 0.19
N HIS A 43 15.61 7.05 -0.47
CA HIS A 43 15.15 7.34 -1.84
C HIS A 43 14.18 8.52 -1.97
N LYS A 44 13.68 9.09 -0.88
CA LYS A 44 12.65 10.15 -0.93
C LYS A 44 13.20 11.56 -1.13
N LYS A 45 14.51 11.75 -1.00
CA LYS A 45 15.17 13.07 -1.07
C LYS A 45 16.58 12.93 -1.60
N SER A 46 17.13 14.02 -2.13
CA SER A 46 18.53 14.07 -2.53
C SER A 46 19.47 13.82 -1.33
N ALA A 47 20.67 13.32 -1.62
CA ALA A 47 21.66 12.96 -0.62
C ALA A 47 22.09 14.18 0.21
N GLU A 48 22.16 15.35 -0.42
CA GLU A 48 22.54 16.63 0.16
C GLU A 48 21.51 17.10 1.19
N LYS A 49 20.21 16.99 0.86
CA LYS A 49 19.12 17.32 1.80
C LYS A 49 19.13 16.40 3.01
N ASN A 50 19.46 15.12 2.81
CA ASN A 50 19.57 14.17 3.92
C ASN A 50 20.72 14.54 4.87
N ALA A 51 21.89 14.88 4.31
CA ALA A 51 23.06 15.29 5.07
C ALA A 51 22.85 16.64 5.79
N GLU A 52 22.22 17.61 5.12
CA GLU A 52 21.89 18.91 5.71
C GLU A 52 20.91 18.77 6.88
N PHE A 53 19.89 17.94 6.74
CA PHE A 53 18.98 17.68 7.83
C PHE A 53 19.69 17.04 9.03
N ALA A 54 20.53 16.03 8.82
CA ALA A 54 21.28 15.39 9.90
C ALA A 54 22.18 16.41 10.63
N LEU A 55 22.87 17.28 9.87
CA LEU A 55 23.68 18.37 10.41
C LEU A 55 22.83 19.36 11.23
N ASN A 56 21.67 19.76 10.70
CA ASN A 56 20.74 20.68 11.36
C ASN A 56 20.16 20.12 12.66
N HIS A 57 20.13 18.79 12.80
CA HIS A 57 19.71 18.09 14.02
C HIS A 57 20.88 17.75 14.96
N GLY A 58 22.10 18.17 14.62
CA GLY A 58 23.29 17.92 15.41
C GLY A 58 23.71 16.45 15.43
N TRP A 59 23.33 15.69 14.40
CA TRP A 59 23.72 14.29 14.30
C TRP A 59 25.20 14.21 13.91
N ASN A 60 25.93 13.33 14.59
CA ASN A 60 27.33 13.03 14.29
C ASN A 60 27.57 11.63 13.75
N TYR A 61 26.54 10.80 13.70
CA TYR A 61 26.56 9.60 12.88
C TYR A 61 25.17 9.30 12.31
N VAL A 62 25.14 8.52 11.24
CA VAL A 62 23.92 8.00 10.61
C VAL A 62 24.00 6.50 10.39
N LEU A 63 22.89 5.79 10.61
CA LEU A 63 22.71 4.42 10.13
C LEU A 63 22.00 4.46 8.77
N LEU A 64 22.67 3.98 7.72
CA LEU A 64 22.11 3.88 6.37
C LEU A 64 21.75 2.42 6.08
N THR A 65 20.49 2.14 5.77
CA THR A 65 20.07 0.82 5.27
C THR A 65 20.82 0.48 3.99
N THR A 66 21.46 -0.68 3.94
CA THR A 66 22.13 -1.14 2.72
C THR A 66 21.42 -2.33 2.11
N SER A 67 20.97 -2.17 0.87
CA SER A 67 20.85 -3.29 -0.08
C SER A 67 21.86 -3.02 -1.20
N VAL A 68 22.74 -3.98 -1.45
CA VAL A 68 23.67 -3.97 -2.59
C VAL A 68 23.13 -4.82 -3.75
N GLU A 69 21.85 -5.15 -3.72
CA GLU A 69 21.22 -6.08 -4.69
C GLU A 69 20.95 -5.42 -6.05
N SER A 70 20.77 -4.09 -6.10
CA SER A 70 20.51 -3.35 -7.33
C SER A 70 21.49 -2.19 -7.56
N ASP A 71 21.75 -1.88 -8.82
CA ASP A 71 22.57 -0.72 -9.21
C ASP A 71 21.97 0.61 -8.71
N TYR A 72 20.64 0.69 -8.60
CA TYR A 72 19.97 1.84 -8.03
C TYR A 72 20.31 2.02 -6.54
N SER A 73 20.21 0.96 -5.74
CA SER A 73 20.54 1.00 -4.31
C SER A 73 22.02 1.28 -4.08
N LYS A 74 22.89 0.69 -4.91
CA LYS A 74 24.33 0.94 -4.96
C LYS A 74 24.67 2.42 -5.21
N ASN A 75 24.02 3.03 -6.20
CA ASN A 75 24.19 4.46 -6.51
C ASN A 75 23.70 5.37 -5.38
N LEU A 76 22.54 5.06 -4.79
CA LEU A 76 22.04 5.81 -3.63
C LEU A 76 22.98 5.74 -2.43
N LEU A 77 23.56 4.57 -2.17
CA LEU A 77 24.53 4.36 -1.10
C LEU A 77 25.77 5.23 -1.29
N VAL A 78 26.32 5.26 -2.51
CA VAL A 78 27.49 6.09 -2.85
C VAL A 78 27.18 7.58 -2.65
N LYS A 79 26.07 8.08 -3.22
CA LYS A 79 25.67 9.49 -3.12
C LYS A 79 25.48 9.93 -1.67
N ASN A 80 24.71 9.15 -0.89
CA ASN A 80 24.45 9.49 0.51
C ASN A 80 25.71 9.42 1.37
N THR A 81 26.52 8.38 1.20
CA THR A 81 27.78 8.26 1.97
C THR A 81 28.66 9.48 1.75
N LYS A 82 28.87 9.89 0.49
CA LYS A 82 29.67 11.08 0.17
C LYS A 82 29.06 12.35 0.78
N ALA A 83 27.76 12.57 0.62
CA ALA A 83 27.08 13.75 1.17
C ALA A 83 27.18 13.85 2.71
N PHE A 84 27.01 12.74 3.44
CA PHE A 84 27.16 12.74 4.91
C PHE A 84 28.61 13.00 5.33
N ARG A 85 29.59 12.41 4.64
CA ARG A 85 31.01 12.61 4.94
C ARG A 85 31.49 14.03 4.66
N GLU A 86 30.97 14.69 3.64
CA GLU A 86 31.21 16.12 3.39
C GLU A 86 30.75 17.03 4.53
N LYS A 87 29.77 16.58 5.33
CA LYS A 87 29.28 17.29 6.53
C LYS A 87 29.95 16.83 7.83
N ASP A 88 31.01 16.01 7.76
CA ASP A 88 31.71 15.43 8.92
C ASP A 88 30.77 14.59 9.81
N ILE A 89 29.85 13.85 9.19
CA ILE A 89 28.90 12.94 9.86
C ILE A 89 29.37 11.50 9.61
N ASP A 90 29.54 10.71 10.67
CA ASP A 90 29.98 9.31 10.55
C ASP A 90 28.90 8.43 9.90
N VAL A 91 29.28 7.60 8.94
CA VAL A 91 28.38 6.72 8.20
C VAL A 91 28.58 5.29 8.68
N HIS A 92 27.50 4.70 9.18
CA HIS A 92 27.44 3.29 9.53
C HIS A 92 26.43 2.61 8.62
N LEU A 93 26.82 1.49 8.02
CA LEU A 93 25.95 0.72 7.13
C LEU A 93 25.17 -0.29 7.96
N MET A 94 23.85 -0.24 7.87
CA MET A 94 22.96 -1.16 8.54
C MET A 94 22.57 -2.28 7.59
N CYS A 95 22.87 -3.51 8.00
CA CYS A 95 22.68 -4.73 7.22
C CYS A 95 22.07 -5.85 8.07
N LEU A 96 21.79 -6.99 7.43
CA LEU A 96 21.27 -8.19 8.07
C LEU A 96 19.93 -7.97 8.81
N GLU A 97 18.94 -7.31 8.20
CA GLU A 97 17.61 -7.05 8.81
C GLU A 97 16.76 -8.33 8.97
N ASP A 98 16.96 -9.33 8.10
CA ASP A 98 16.14 -10.55 8.05
C ASP A 98 16.54 -11.59 9.11
N THR A 99 15.58 -12.32 9.66
CA THR A 99 15.87 -13.43 10.59
C THR A 99 16.55 -14.64 9.94
N LYS A 100 16.61 -14.72 8.60
CA LYS A 100 17.28 -15.80 7.85
C LYS A 100 18.76 -16.00 8.24
N TYR A 101 19.45 -14.92 8.65
CA TYR A 101 20.85 -15.04 9.10
C TYR A 101 20.96 -15.81 10.41
N ILE A 102 19.92 -15.80 11.26
CA ILE A 102 19.90 -16.60 12.49
C ILE A 102 19.70 -18.09 12.16
N ASP A 103 19.01 -18.44 11.08
CA ASP A 103 18.88 -19.84 10.66
C ASP A 103 20.17 -20.36 10.04
N ASN A 104 20.84 -19.50 9.27
CA ASN A 104 22.10 -19.83 8.61
C ASN A 104 23.17 -18.76 8.84
N PRO A 105 23.89 -18.79 9.98
CA PRO A 105 24.82 -17.74 10.37
C PRO A 105 25.94 -17.43 9.39
N ILE A 106 26.33 -18.39 8.52
CA ILE A 106 27.38 -18.14 7.53
C ILE A 106 26.97 -17.10 6.48
N LEU A 107 25.66 -16.91 6.25
CA LEU A 107 25.16 -15.89 5.33
C LEU A 107 25.56 -14.47 5.78
N ALA A 108 25.70 -14.25 7.09
CA ALA A 108 26.19 -12.98 7.63
C ALA A 108 27.63 -12.67 7.20
N TYR A 109 28.49 -13.69 7.12
CA TYR A 109 29.85 -13.52 6.59
C TYR A 109 29.80 -13.09 5.12
N ASN A 110 29.02 -13.80 4.31
CA ASN A 110 28.96 -13.57 2.86
C ASN A 110 28.45 -12.15 2.55
N GLU A 111 27.35 -11.75 3.17
CA GLU A 111 26.73 -10.45 2.89
C GLU A 111 27.56 -9.27 3.39
N ILE A 112 28.13 -9.37 4.61
CA ILE A 112 29.05 -8.33 5.10
C ILE A 112 30.31 -8.27 4.23
N SER A 113 30.79 -9.41 3.72
CA SER A 113 31.94 -9.43 2.81
C SER A 113 31.62 -8.72 1.50
N GLU A 114 30.48 -9.02 0.89
CA GLU A 114 30.01 -8.40 -0.35
C GLU A 114 29.84 -6.87 -0.19
N ILE A 115 29.21 -6.43 0.91
CA ILE A 115 29.07 -5.00 1.22
C ILE A 115 30.44 -4.34 1.37
N LEU A 116 31.37 -4.95 2.09
CA LEU A 116 32.71 -4.39 2.31
C LEU A 116 33.58 -4.40 1.06
N GLU A 117 33.44 -5.41 0.20
CA GLU A 117 34.09 -5.45 -1.12
C GLU A 117 33.61 -4.29 -1.99
N TYR A 118 32.29 -4.09 -2.09
CA TYR A 118 31.71 -2.96 -2.82
C TYR A 118 32.15 -1.60 -2.24
N VAL A 119 32.12 -1.45 -0.92
CA VAL A 119 32.60 -0.26 -0.22
C VAL A 119 34.07 0.04 -0.51
N ASN A 120 34.90 -1.01 -0.66
CA ASN A 120 36.31 -0.85 -1.00
C ASN A 120 36.51 -0.55 -2.50
N GLU A 121 35.69 -1.13 -3.38
CA GLU A 121 35.69 -0.86 -4.83
C GLU A 121 35.35 0.61 -5.11
N GLU A 122 34.33 1.15 -4.42
CA GLU A 122 33.86 2.52 -4.56
C GLU A 122 34.61 3.55 -3.68
N ASP A 123 35.63 3.11 -2.94
CA ASP A 123 36.41 3.93 -1.99
C ASP A 123 35.54 4.74 -1.01
N LEU A 124 34.51 4.11 -0.45
CA LEU A 124 33.57 4.76 0.45
C LEU A 124 34.16 4.89 1.87
N ASP A 125 34.15 6.11 2.41
CA ASP A 125 34.58 6.41 3.78
C ASP A 125 33.48 6.13 4.81
N ILE A 126 33.23 4.85 5.09
CA ILE A 126 32.36 4.41 6.18
C ILE A 126 33.14 4.19 7.48
N GLN A 127 32.49 4.44 8.63
CA GLN A 127 33.04 4.29 9.97
C GLN A 127 32.55 3.02 10.68
N GLY A 128 31.45 2.42 10.22
CA GLY A 128 30.95 1.20 10.84
C GLY A 128 29.98 0.34 10.03
N ILE A 129 29.76 -0.87 10.53
CA ILE A 129 28.70 -1.81 10.15
C ILE A 129 27.80 -2.02 11.37
N HIS A 130 26.49 -2.06 11.15
CA HIS A 130 25.46 -2.29 12.16
C HIS A 130 24.58 -3.47 11.74
N ILE A 131 24.39 -4.45 12.62
CA ILE A 131 23.45 -5.56 12.38
C ILE A 131 22.09 -5.29 13.02
N ASP A 132 21.03 -5.48 12.25
CA ASP A 132 19.65 -5.20 12.67
C ASP A 132 18.75 -6.46 12.65
N CYS A 133 19.33 -7.65 12.79
CA CYS A 133 18.55 -8.86 13.05
C CYS A 133 18.38 -9.07 14.56
N SER A 134 17.14 -9.37 14.98
CA SER A 134 16.83 -9.66 16.38
C SER A 134 16.35 -11.11 16.56
N PRO A 135 16.90 -11.87 17.53
CA PRO A 135 16.34 -13.14 17.98
C PRO A 135 14.85 -13.08 18.34
N THR A 136 14.35 -11.96 18.90
CA THR A 136 12.92 -11.81 19.24
C THR A 136 12.00 -11.74 18.04
N SER A 137 12.53 -11.52 16.84
CA SER A 137 11.73 -11.52 15.61
C SER A 137 11.42 -12.94 15.14
N LYS A 138 11.99 -13.99 15.75
CA LYS A 138 11.64 -15.39 15.50
C LYS A 138 10.41 -15.78 16.32
N LYS A 139 9.43 -16.43 15.70
CA LYS A 139 8.22 -16.92 16.38
C LYS A 139 8.55 -17.89 17.51
N GLU A 140 9.56 -18.73 17.30
CA GLU A 140 10.09 -19.69 18.26
C GLU A 140 10.73 -19.01 19.48
N TRP A 141 11.03 -17.71 19.42
CA TRP A 141 11.49 -16.97 20.57
C TRP A 141 10.39 -16.74 21.62
N ASP A 142 9.15 -16.52 21.16
CA ASP A 142 8.01 -16.26 22.05
C ASP A 142 7.26 -17.55 22.40
N GLU A 143 7.16 -18.48 21.45
CA GLU A 143 6.37 -19.72 21.60
C GLU A 143 7.22 -20.95 21.96
N GLY A 144 8.53 -20.87 21.77
CA GLY A 144 9.44 -22.00 21.90
C GLY A 144 9.85 -22.32 23.34
N SER A 145 10.32 -23.55 23.51
CA SER A 145 10.98 -24.03 24.71
C SER A 145 12.26 -23.26 25.02
N LEU A 146 12.74 -23.36 26.27
CA LEU A 146 14.03 -22.78 26.65
C LEU A 146 15.21 -23.32 25.80
N GLU A 147 15.13 -24.57 25.35
CA GLU A 147 16.15 -25.19 24.49
C GLU A 147 16.17 -24.53 23.10
N GLU A 148 15.00 -24.32 22.50
CA GLU A 148 14.86 -23.62 21.21
C GLU A 148 15.35 -22.18 21.31
N ARG A 149 15.00 -21.45 22.37
CA ARG A 149 15.47 -20.08 22.59
C ARG A 149 16.99 -20.00 22.77
N ASN A 150 17.59 -20.97 23.45
CA ASN A 150 19.05 -21.10 23.54
C ASN A 150 19.69 -21.41 22.17
N ALA A 151 19.04 -22.23 21.33
CA ALA A 151 19.54 -22.52 19.99
C ALA A 151 19.53 -21.26 19.09
N ILE A 152 18.42 -20.51 19.09
CA ILE A 152 18.29 -19.24 18.36
C ILE A 152 19.36 -18.25 18.80
N PHE A 153 19.54 -18.06 20.12
CA PHE A 153 20.55 -17.15 20.63
C PHE A 153 21.98 -17.60 20.27
N ASN A 154 22.27 -18.90 20.34
CA ASN A 154 23.58 -19.43 19.94
C ASN A 154 23.88 -19.19 18.46
N ASN A 155 22.87 -19.29 17.58
CA ASN A 155 23.05 -18.96 16.19
C ASN A 155 23.24 -17.45 15.98
N TYR A 156 22.53 -16.60 16.72
CA TYR A 156 22.75 -15.17 16.69
C TYR A 156 24.16 -14.77 17.13
N LEU A 157 24.74 -15.45 18.14
CA LEU A 157 26.16 -15.26 18.48
C LEU A 157 27.08 -15.62 17.33
N ARG A 158 26.76 -16.66 16.54
CA ARG A 158 27.54 -17.03 15.35
C ARG A 158 27.40 -15.98 14.23
N VAL A 159 26.22 -15.37 14.06
CA VAL A 159 26.03 -14.25 13.13
C VAL A 159 26.99 -13.11 13.47
N ILE A 160 27.06 -12.73 14.74
CA ILE A 160 28.00 -11.71 15.21
C ILE A 160 29.45 -12.13 14.95
N GLU A 161 29.84 -13.35 15.31
CA GLU A 161 31.21 -13.84 15.10
C GLU A 161 31.62 -13.83 13.62
N TYR A 162 30.72 -14.26 12.74
CA TYR A 162 30.97 -14.29 11.30
C TYR A 162 31.04 -12.89 10.69
N GLY A 163 30.15 -11.97 11.09
CA GLY A 163 30.25 -10.58 10.65
C GLY A 163 31.53 -9.89 11.14
N ARG A 164 31.97 -10.16 12.39
CA ARG A 164 33.25 -9.67 12.90
C ARG A 164 34.43 -10.25 12.11
N GLN A 165 34.35 -11.52 11.73
CA GLN A 165 35.37 -12.15 10.90
C GLN A 165 35.51 -11.44 9.55
N ALA A 166 34.40 -11.20 8.84
CA ALA A 166 34.41 -10.48 7.56
C ALA A 166 35.01 -9.07 7.70
N ILE A 167 34.62 -8.33 8.74
CA ILE A 167 35.16 -6.98 9.04
C ILE A 167 36.67 -7.04 9.29
N ASN A 168 37.16 -7.98 10.11
CA ASN A 168 38.58 -8.10 10.41
C ASN A 168 39.43 -8.44 9.17
N GLU A 169 38.87 -9.22 8.23
CA GLU A 169 39.55 -9.63 7.01
C GLU A 169 39.61 -8.50 5.97
N LEU A 170 38.51 -7.76 5.79
CA LEU A 170 38.37 -6.79 4.69
C LEU A 170 38.59 -5.33 5.13
N ARG A 171 38.23 -4.96 6.36
CA ARG A 171 38.32 -3.58 6.85
C ARG A 171 38.44 -3.53 8.40
N PRO A 172 39.57 -3.95 8.98
CA PRO A 172 39.72 -4.23 10.43
C PRO A 172 39.56 -3.03 11.37
N ASN A 173 39.52 -1.80 10.84
CA ASN A 173 39.30 -0.59 11.63
C ASN A 173 37.83 -0.12 11.62
N THR A 174 36.94 -0.85 10.94
CA THR A 174 35.52 -0.53 10.87
C THR A 174 34.83 -0.93 12.18
N THR A 175 34.06 0.01 12.74
CA THR A 175 33.31 -0.23 13.97
C THR A 175 32.18 -1.22 13.70
N TYR A 176 32.00 -2.22 14.57
CA TYR A 176 30.94 -3.21 14.44
C TYR A 176 29.97 -3.11 15.60
N SER A 177 28.68 -3.00 15.29
CA SER A 177 27.62 -2.77 16.27
C SER A 177 26.37 -3.58 15.94
N GLY A 178 25.47 -3.71 16.92
CA GLY A 178 24.19 -4.39 16.72
C GLY A 178 23.13 -3.93 17.72
N THR A 179 21.86 -4.07 17.33
CA THR A 179 20.72 -3.74 18.19
C THR A 179 20.33 -4.92 19.08
N VAL A 180 19.98 -4.62 20.34
CA VAL A 180 19.65 -5.63 21.38
C VAL A 180 18.32 -5.28 22.04
N ALA A 181 17.21 -5.88 21.57
CA ALA A 181 15.87 -5.67 22.12
C ALA A 181 15.45 -6.72 23.18
N TRP A 182 16.00 -7.94 23.10
CA TRP A 182 15.54 -9.12 23.85
C TRP A 182 16.03 -9.22 25.30
N TRP A 183 16.95 -8.36 25.72
CA TRP A 183 17.46 -8.29 27.09
C TRP A 183 16.38 -7.90 28.14
N ILE A 184 15.21 -7.43 27.69
CA ILE A 184 14.04 -7.17 28.54
C ILE A 184 13.22 -8.45 28.79
N SER A 185 13.46 -9.56 28.07
CA SER A 185 12.74 -10.81 28.30
C SER A 185 12.93 -11.34 29.73
N GLY A 186 11.88 -11.97 30.28
CA GLY A 186 11.90 -12.52 31.64
C GLY A 186 13.00 -13.57 31.84
N ASP A 187 13.29 -14.34 30.79
CA ASP A 187 14.21 -15.48 30.82
C ASP A 187 15.69 -15.05 30.79
N ALA A 188 16.02 -13.98 30.06
CA ALA A 188 17.35 -13.35 30.13
C ALA A 188 17.62 -12.77 31.53
N LYS A 189 16.57 -12.27 32.20
CA LYS A 189 16.65 -11.74 33.58
C LYS A 189 16.75 -12.83 34.64
N SER A 190 16.05 -13.96 34.47
CA SER A 190 16.12 -15.08 35.42
C SER A 190 17.42 -15.88 35.29
N GLY A 191 18.20 -15.65 34.22
CA GLY A 191 19.43 -16.38 33.93
C GLY A 191 19.15 -17.80 33.45
N GLU A 192 17.94 -18.05 32.93
CA GLU A 192 17.53 -19.34 32.39
C GLU A 192 18.13 -19.60 31.01
N LEU A 193 18.42 -18.55 30.25
CA LEU A 193 19.20 -18.68 29.02
C LEU A 193 20.66 -19.04 29.37
N GLU A 194 21.16 -20.12 28.76
CA GLU A 194 22.55 -20.59 28.89
C GLU A 194 23.53 -19.53 28.37
N TYR A 195 23.10 -18.83 27.32
CA TYR A 195 23.76 -17.70 26.68
C TYR A 195 22.69 -16.64 26.44
N GLY A 196 22.89 -15.42 26.93
CA GLY A 196 21.81 -14.42 26.92
C GLY A 196 22.11 -13.18 27.75
N ARG A 197 23.31 -13.11 28.33
CA ARG A 197 23.77 -11.89 29.01
C ARG A 197 24.33 -10.96 27.96
N GLY A 198 24.16 -9.65 28.13
CA GLY A 198 24.73 -8.65 27.22
C GLY A 198 26.24 -8.78 27.12
N TYR A 199 26.88 -9.27 28.19
CA TYR A 199 28.28 -9.69 28.21
C TYR A 199 28.64 -10.69 27.09
N ASP A 200 27.77 -11.63 26.73
CA ASP A 200 28.08 -12.64 25.70
C ASP A 200 28.21 -12.03 24.30
N LEU A 201 27.55 -10.89 24.04
CA LEU A 201 27.61 -10.15 22.78
C LEU A 201 28.90 -9.36 22.61
N VAL A 202 29.55 -9.01 23.73
CA VAL A 202 30.70 -8.09 23.76
C VAL A 202 32.00 -8.77 24.22
N ASN A 203 31.87 -9.94 24.85
CA ASN A 203 32.99 -10.75 25.23
C ASN A 203 33.71 -11.26 23.97
N LYS A 204 35.04 -11.34 24.03
CA LYS A 204 35.92 -11.66 22.89
C LYS A 204 35.87 -10.64 21.74
N ASP A 205 35.61 -9.37 22.04
CA ASP A 205 35.64 -8.26 21.06
C ASP A 205 34.66 -8.48 19.88
N ARG A 206 33.55 -9.18 20.16
CA ARG A 206 32.53 -9.54 19.18
C ARG A 206 31.83 -8.30 18.60
N LEU A 207 31.38 -7.35 19.44
CA LEU A 207 30.86 -6.04 19.05
C LEU A 207 31.62 -4.91 19.76
N ASP A 208 31.78 -3.76 19.10
CA ASP A 208 32.46 -2.57 19.64
C ASP A 208 31.51 -1.71 20.51
N TYR A 209 30.25 -1.64 20.12
CA TYR A 209 29.17 -1.07 20.92
C TYR A 209 27.84 -1.75 20.61
N ILE A 210 26.88 -1.61 21.52
CA ILE A 210 25.52 -2.10 21.33
C ILE A 210 24.54 -0.94 21.32
N ILE A 211 23.52 -1.05 20.48
CA ILE A 211 22.35 -0.18 20.53
C ILE A 211 21.26 -0.90 21.31
N VAL A 212 20.78 -0.25 22.35
CA VAL A 212 19.78 -0.80 23.24
C VAL A 212 18.45 -0.15 22.94
N ASP A 213 17.51 -0.92 22.41
CA ASP A 213 16.17 -0.42 22.14
C ASP A 213 15.39 -0.17 23.45
N SER A 214 14.77 1.01 23.55
CA SER A 214 13.95 1.41 24.69
C SER A 214 12.48 0.95 24.60
N SER A 215 12.06 0.35 23.48
CA SER A 215 10.67 -0.07 23.25
C SER A 215 10.10 -0.88 24.44
N GLY A 216 8.96 -0.44 24.96
CA GLY A 216 8.26 -1.08 26.08
C GLY A 216 8.90 -0.96 27.47
N SER A 217 9.94 -0.13 27.67
CA SER A 217 10.55 0.11 28.99
C SER A 217 10.82 1.59 29.26
N THR A 218 10.78 2.00 30.54
CA THR A 218 11.19 3.37 30.90
C THR A 218 12.69 3.54 30.68
N VAL A 219 13.11 4.71 30.19
CA VAL A 219 14.53 5.09 30.04
C VAL A 219 15.35 4.79 31.30
N GLU A 220 14.80 5.08 32.47
CA GLU A 220 15.43 4.79 33.75
C GLU A 220 15.69 3.29 33.93
N LYS A 221 14.75 2.42 33.53
CA LYS A 221 14.95 0.97 33.56
C LYS A 221 16.00 0.54 32.55
N VAL A 222 16.06 1.15 31.36
CA VAL A 222 17.08 0.87 30.33
C VAL A 222 18.46 1.26 30.84
N ILE A 223 18.62 2.46 31.41
CA ILE A 223 19.91 2.96 31.94
C ILE A 223 20.36 2.12 33.13
N ASN A 224 19.51 1.92 34.13
CA ASN A 224 19.87 1.17 35.34
C ASN A 224 20.23 -0.29 35.01
N LYS A 225 19.51 -0.91 34.06
CA LYS A 225 19.82 -2.29 33.63
C LYS A 225 21.06 -2.38 32.75
N SER A 226 21.38 -1.35 31.97
CA SER A 226 22.64 -1.29 31.21
C SER A 226 23.84 -1.42 32.16
N GLU A 227 23.78 -0.79 33.34
CA GLU A 227 24.83 -0.89 34.36
C GLU A 227 24.94 -2.30 34.94
N ASP A 228 23.81 -2.94 35.25
CA ASP A 228 23.78 -4.28 35.83
C ASP A 228 24.19 -5.37 34.84
N PHE A 229 23.91 -5.19 33.54
CA PHE A 229 23.98 -6.25 32.53
C PHE A 229 25.25 -6.21 31.65
N LEU A 230 25.83 -5.02 31.44
CA LEU A 230 26.94 -4.81 30.49
C LEU A 230 28.33 -4.77 31.12
N ALA A 231 28.41 -5.04 32.43
CA ALA A 231 29.63 -5.30 33.19
C ALA A 231 30.88 -4.56 32.67
N ASP A 232 31.04 -3.32 33.10
CA ASP A 232 32.24 -2.51 33.01
C ASP A 232 32.99 -2.32 31.66
N LYS A 233 32.51 -2.83 30.52
CA LYS A 233 33.36 -3.01 29.32
C LYS A 233 32.82 -2.45 28.00
N VAL A 234 31.56 -2.04 27.91
CA VAL A 234 30.93 -1.78 26.61
C VAL A 234 30.42 -0.36 26.48
N SER A 235 30.71 0.27 25.36
CA SER A 235 30.05 1.49 24.91
C SER A 235 28.58 1.18 24.61
N THR A 236 27.65 1.88 25.26
CA THR A 236 26.21 1.69 25.04
C THR A 236 25.61 2.92 24.40
N VAL A 237 24.82 2.72 23.35
CA VAL A 237 23.97 3.75 22.75
C VAL A 237 22.52 3.37 23.02
N ILE A 238 21.69 4.31 23.49
CA ILE A 238 20.26 4.04 23.69
C ILE A 238 19.52 4.37 22.40
N GLY A 239 18.87 3.36 21.84
CA GLY A 239 17.92 3.46 20.75
C GLY A 239 16.58 3.97 21.24
N ILE A 240 16.04 5.01 20.59
CA ILE A 240 14.71 5.56 20.89
C ILE A 240 13.92 5.59 19.60
N SER A 241 12.84 4.81 19.53
CA SER A 241 11.83 4.96 18.48
C SER A 241 11.06 6.26 18.73
N VAL A 242 11.08 7.20 17.78
CA VAL A 242 10.29 8.44 17.85
C VAL A 242 8.79 8.13 17.74
N ASP A 243 8.43 7.03 17.09
CA ASP A 243 7.04 6.64 16.87
C ASP A 243 6.37 6.10 18.15
N ASP A 244 7.18 5.74 19.17
CA ASP A 244 6.70 5.19 20.44
C ASP A 244 6.28 6.28 21.45
N TYR A 245 6.58 7.55 21.18
CA TYR A 245 6.43 8.64 22.14
C TYR A 245 5.86 9.90 21.49
N ASP A 246 4.96 10.58 22.19
CA ASP A 246 4.60 11.95 21.78
C ASP A 246 5.80 12.91 21.96
N TYR A 247 5.75 14.09 21.35
CA TYR A 247 6.86 15.05 21.38
C TYR A 247 7.24 15.51 22.80
N SER A 248 6.28 15.60 23.71
CA SER A 248 6.52 15.99 25.11
C SER A 248 7.22 14.87 25.87
N GLU A 249 6.76 13.63 25.69
CA GLU A 249 7.36 12.42 26.23
C GLU A 249 8.78 12.21 25.72
N PHE A 250 8.99 12.31 24.40
CA PHE A 250 10.31 12.24 23.78
C PHE A 250 11.29 13.27 24.36
N ASN A 251 10.86 14.53 24.52
CA ASN A 251 11.71 15.57 25.12
C ASN A 251 12.03 15.29 26.59
N ASN A 252 11.08 14.76 27.34
CA ASN A 252 11.31 14.37 28.73
C ASN A 252 12.29 13.20 28.82
N ILE A 253 12.17 12.23 27.91
CA ILE A 253 13.09 11.09 27.73
C ILE A 253 14.50 11.59 27.41
N VAL A 254 14.68 12.46 26.42
CA VAL A 254 16.00 13.01 26.06
C VAL A 254 16.61 13.79 27.24
N LYS A 255 15.81 14.59 27.96
CA LYS A 255 16.26 15.30 29.17
C LYS A 255 16.66 14.34 30.27
N GLN A 256 15.90 13.26 30.47
CA GLN A 256 16.18 12.23 31.45
C GLN A 256 17.48 11.48 31.11
N ILE A 257 17.68 11.09 29.85
CA ILE A 257 18.94 10.48 29.39
C ILE A 257 20.12 11.41 29.64
N LYS A 258 20.01 12.70 29.28
CA LYS A 258 21.06 13.71 29.53
C LYS A 258 21.38 13.86 31.02
N LYS A 259 20.39 13.74 31.89
CA LYS A 259 20.56 13.82 33.35
C LYS A 259 21.26 12.58 33.90
N GLU A 260 20.76 11.39 33.57
CA GLU A 260 21.29 10.12 34.06
C GLU A 260 22.68 9.80 33.48
N ARG A 261 22.97 10.24 32.25
CA ARG A 261 24.28 10.16 31.61
C ARG A 261 25.42 10.67 32.48
N LYS A 262 25.22 11.76 33.25
CA LYS A 262 26.28 12.33 34.10
C LYS A 262 26.83 11.33 35.12
N ASN A 263 26.07 10.26 35.39
CA ASN A 263 26.41 9.25 36.38
C ASN A 263 26.92 7.94 35.76
N ASN A 264 26.81 7.74 34.43
CA ASN A 264 27.17 6.49 33.76
C ASN A 264 28.31 6.67 32.74
N LYS A 265 29.46 6.04 32.99
CA LYS A 265 30.67 6.16 32.14
C LYS A 265 30.67 5.29 30.87
N TYR A 266 29.70 4.37 30.75
CA TYR A 266 29.56 3.43 29.63
C TYR A 266 28.60 3.93 28.55
N PHE A 267 27.71 4.84 28.92
CA PHE A 267 26.83 5.51 27.99
C PHE A 267 27.62 6.43 27.03
N LYS A 268 27.52 6.18 25.73
CA LYS A 268 28.21 6.96 24.68
C LYS A 268 27.28 7.89 23.93
N GLY A 269 25.99 7.55 23.81
CA GLY A 269 25.12 8.31 22.94
C GLY A 269 23.67 7.87 22.89
N ILE A 270 22.91 8.58 22.07
CA ILE A 270 21.51 8.29 21.72
C ILE A 270 21.45 8.02 20.22
N SER A 271 20.80 6.93 19.84
CA SER A 271 20.38 6.66 18.47
C SER A 271 18.89 6.94 18.38
N ILE A 272 18.47 7.81 17.48
CA ILE A 272 17.07 8.13 17.25
C ILE A 272 16.60 7.34 16.03
N PHE A 273 15.65 6.44 16.24
CA PHE A 273 14.97 5.70 15.19
C PHE A 273 13.68 6.43 14.85
N ALA A 274 13.67 7.18 13.75
CA ALA A 274 12.45 7.75 13.22
C ALA A 274 11.97 6.81 12.12
N ASN A 275 11.03 5.91 12.44
CA ASN A 275 10.50 5.03 11.42
C ASN A 275 9.69 5.87 10.42
N HIS A 276 8.87 6.87 10.83
CA HIS A 276 8.11 7.66 9.84
C HIS A 276 7.81 9.15 10.05
N ARG A 277 8.23 9.88 11.09
CA ARG A 277 7.89 11.33 11.17
C ARG A 277 8.95 12.20 11.86
N TYR A 278 9.74 12.92 11.06
CA TYR A 278 10.18 14.25 11.46
C TYR A 278 9.24 15.28 10.81
N PRO A 279 8.50 16.09 11.58
CA PRO A 279 7.56 17.07 11.02
C PRO A 279 8.19 18.04 10.01
N ASP A 280 9.49 18.31 10.13
CA ASP A 280 10.23 19.18 9.22
C ASP A 280 10.87 18.43 8.05
N TRP A 281 10.99 17.10 8.12
CA TRP A 281 11.51 16.30 7.02
C TRP A 281 10.57 16.35 5.82
N ASP A 282 9.24 16.27 6.03
CA ASP A 282 8.26 16.33 4.94
C ASP A 282 7.92 17.76 4.48
N SER A 283 8.40 18.80 5.18
CA SER A 283 8.05 20.21 4.89
C SER A 283 9.11 20.98 4.10
N VAL A 284 10.30 20.41 3.89
CA VAL A 284 11.29 20.97 2.95
C VAL A 284 10.83 20.66 1.52
N GLU A 285 10.31 21.68 0.83
CA GLU A 285 9.83 21.61 -0.55
C GLU A 285 10.91 21.06 -1.50
N GLU A 286 10.49 20.22 -2.45
CA GLU A 286 11.31 19.82 -3.59
C GLU A 286 11.37 21.01 -4.55
N GLU A 287 12.48 21.73 -4.57
CA GLU A 287 12.88 22.44 -5.78
C GLU A 287 13.24 21.36 -6.79
N GLU A 288 12.44 21.23 -7.85
CA GLU A 288 12.73 20.39 -9.01
C GLU A 288 14.03 20.93 -9.63
N GLU A 289 15.14 20.22 -9.44
CA GLU A 289 16.31 20.39 -10.30
C GLU A 289 15.90 19.83 -11.67
N GLU A 290 15.59 20.71 -12.61
CA GLU A 290 15.57 20.35 -14.03
C GLU A 290 16.94 19.74 -14.34
N GLU A 291 16.98 18.45 -14.66
CA GLU A 291 18.17 17.81 -15.22
C GLU A 291 18.47 18.50 -16.55
N GLU A 292 19.31 19.54 -16.53
CA GLU A 292 19.96 20.07 -17.71
C GLU A 292 20.77 18.92 -18.32
N THR A 293 20.25 18.36 -19.41
CA THR A 293 21.03 17.55 -20.34
C THR A 293 22.12 18.45 -20.92
N VAL A 294 23.30 18.41 -20.30
CA VAL A 294 24.50 19.06 -20.83
C VAL A 294 24.94 18.27 -22.07
N GLU A 295 24.61 18.81 -23.25
CA GLU A 295 25.35 18.48 -24.47
C GLU A 295 26.76 19.05 -24.31
N GLU A 296 27.76 18.17 -24.25
CA GLU A 296 29.18 18.54 -24.23
C GLU A 296 29.59 19.12 -25.60
N ASP A 297 29.50 20.43 -25.76
CA ASP A 297 30.22 21.15 -26.82
C ASP A 297 31.66 21.40 -26.37
N GLU A 298 32.61 20.75 -27.05
CA GLU A 298 34.05 21.02 -26.94
C GLU A 298 34.38 22.42 -27.49
N GLU A 299 34.46 23.44 -26.64
CA GLU A 299 35.16 24.69 -26.96
C GLU A 299 36.45 24.90 -26.15
N ILE A 300 37.55 24.78 -26.89
CA ILE A 300 38.87 25.31 -26.59
C ILE A 300 38.78 26.84 -26.46
N ILE A 301 39.27 27.43 -25.37
CA ILE A 301 39.89 28.78 -25.40
C ILE A 301 40.88 28.99 -24.23
N GLU A 302 41.88 29.78 -24.58
CA GLU A 302 43.15 30.08 -23.93
C GLU A 302 43.05 30.98 -22.68
N LYS A 303 44.14 30.96 -21.93
CA LYS A 303 44.49 31.84 -20.82
C LYS A 303 44.41 33.32 -21.21
N GLU A 304 44.00 34.18 -20.27
CA GLU A 304 44.70 35.43 -19.98
C GLU A 304 44.36 35.96 -18.57
N ASP A 305 45.34 36.67 -18.01
CA ASP A 305 45.50 37.16 -16.63
C ASP A 305 44.79 38.51 -16.37
N GLU A 306 45.01 39.04 -15.15
CA GLU A 306 44.77 40.41 -14.62
C GLU A 306 43.41 40.66 -13.95
N GLU A 307 43.25 41.48 -12.90
CA GLU A 307 44.04 41.95 -11.76
C GLU A 307 43.06 42.85 -10.96
N SER A 308 43.02 42.75 -9.63
CA SER A 308 42.72 43.83 -8.65
C SER A 308 41.41 44.66 -8.72
N VAL A 309 40.79 44.93 -7.56
CA VAL A 309 40.76 46.26 -6.90
C VAL A 309 39.90 46.19 -5.63
N GLU A 310 40.47 46.71 -4.54
CA GLU A 310 39.93 46.98 -3.19
C GLU A 310 38.87 48.12 -3.25
N GLU A 311 37.92 48.31 -2.34
CA GLU A 311 38.01 49.09 -1.09
C GLU A 311 36.56 49.48 -0.69
N GLU A 312 36.23 49.36 0.61
CA GLU A 312 35.63 50.40 1.49
C GLU A 312 34.25 51.02 1.12
N GLU A 313 33.37 51.51 2.01
CA GLU A 313 33.32 51.75 3.46
C GLU A 313 31.83 52.06 3.82
N GLU A 314 31.49 51.97 5.10
CA GLU A 314 30.54 52.74 5.94
C GLU A 314 29.31 53.47 5.34
N GLU A 315 28.15 53.38 6.04
CA GLU A 315 27.64 54.47 6.89
C GLU A 315 26.36 54.09 7.65
N GLU A 316 26.37 54.38 8.95
CA GLU A 316 25.23 54.44 9.87
C GLU A 316 24.37 55.69 9.56
N GLU A 317 23.06 55.66 9.83
CA GLU A 317 22.44 56.81 10.51
C GLU A 317 21.11 56.46 11.18
N THR A 318 21.08 56.72 12.49
CA THR A 318 19.97 56.79 13.42
C THR A 318 19.17 58.09 13.26
N VAL A 319 17.85 58.08 13.45
CA VAL A 319 17.11 59.26 13.95
C VAL A 319 16.06 58.84 15.00
N GLU A 320 16.18 59.48 16.15
CA GLU A 320 15.43 59.39 17.40
C GLU A 320 14.13 60.24 17.40
N GLU A 321 13.26 59.90 18.37
CA GLU A 321 12.42 60.80 19.22
C GLU A 321 11.26 61.59 18.57
N GLU A 322 10.08 61.83 19.18
CA GLU A 322 9.71 62.18 20.56
C GLU A 322 8.15 62.02 20.66
N GLU A 323 7.56 61.26 21.59
CA GLU A 323 7.02 61.66 22.91
C GLU A 323 5.90 62.74 22.97
N LYS A 324 4.72 62.37 23.52
CA LYS A 324 3.94 63.00 24.64
C LYS A 324 2.42 62.77 24.55
N GLU A 325 1.83 62.05 25.53
CA GLU A 325 1.05 62.56 26.70
C GLU A 325 -0.28 63.26 26.29
N THR A 326 -1.48 63.03 26.85
CA THR A 326 -2.00 62.59 28.17
C THR A 326 -3.54 62.50 28.07
N GLY A 327 -4.22 61.84 29.02
CA GLY A 327 -5.55 62.31 29.50
C GLY A 327 -6.71 61.31 29.62
N GLU A 328 -6.87 60.76 30.83
CA GLU A 328 -8.07 60.38 31.59
C GLU A 328 -9.49 60.47 30.97
N ASN A 329 -10.31 59.40 31.08
CA ASN A 329 -11.43 59.31 32.04
C ASN A 329 -12.24 57.99 31.95
N GLU A 330 -12.84 57.65 33.10
CA GLU A 330 -13.64 56.48 33.45
C GLU A 330 -15.10 56.51 32.91
N GLU A 331 -15.79 55.37 33.08
CA GLU A 331 -17.25 55.12 33.06
C GLU A 331 -17.96 54.91 31.71
N GLU A 332 -18.22 53.64 31.34
CA GLU A 332 -19.56 53.13 30.97
C GLU A 332 -19.50 51.62 30.64
N THR A 333 -19.49 50.77 31.68
CA THR A 333 -19.77 49.33 31.56
C THR A 333 -21.12 49.05 32.19
N GLY A 334 -22.16 48.92 31.38
CA GLY A 334 -23.50 48.60 31.91
C GLY A 334 -24.68 48.67 30.94
N LYS A 335 -24.46 48.72 29.61
CA LYS A 335 -25.56 48.73 28.63
C LYS A 335 -25.41 47.82 27.41
N GLU A 336 -24.27 47.15 27.21
CA GLU A 336 -24.09 46.25 26.07
C GLU A 336 -24.54 44.79 26.36
N GLU A 337 -24.75 44.39 27.61
CA GLU A 337 -25.19 43.03 27.94
C GLU A 337 -26.72 42.83 27.81
N GLU A 338 -27.55 43.87 27.95
CA GLU A 338 -29.02 43.75 27.77
C GLU A 338 -29.48 43.81 26.31
N GLU A 339 -28.71 44.42 25.39
CA GLU A 339 -29.05 44.45 23.96
C GLU A 339 -28.68 43.15 23.23
N ILE A 340 -27.70 42.40 23.73
CA ILE A 340 -27.32 41.08 23.16
C ILE A 340 -28.30 39.99 23.63
N GLU A 341 -28.82 40.07 24.86
CA GLU A 341 -29.75 39.08 25.39
C GLU A 341 -31.19 39.20 24.80
N GLN A 342 -31.61 40.42 24.41
CA GLN A 342 -32.89 40.63 23.73
C GLN A 342 -32.88 40.27 22.24
N GLN A 343 -31.72 40.30 21.57
CA GLN A 343 -31.60 39.81 20.19
C GLN A 343 -31.60 38.29 20.09
N GLN A 344 -31.14 37.58 21.14
CA GLN A 344 -31.17 36.10 21.16
C GLN A 344 -32.55 35.52 21.49
N GLN A 345 -33.42 36.23 22.22
CA GLN A 345 -34.78 35.75 22.49
C GLN A 345 -35.80 35.98 21.35
N GLN A 346 -35.53 36.84 20.38
CA GLN A 346 -36.40 37.03 19.21
C GLN A 346 -36.17 36.02 18.07
N GLN A 347 -35.08 35.25 18.08
CA GLN A 347 -34.86 34.16 17.11
C GLN A 347 -35.50 32.82 17.51
N LEU A 348 -35.96 32.66 18.76
CA LEU A 348 -36.52 31.39 19.27
C LEU A 348 -38.02 31.17 19.01
N ASN A 349 -38.70 32.10 18.32
CA ASN A 349 -40.13 31.98 17.98
C ASN A 349 -40.43 31.97 16.47
N GLY A 350 -39.40 31.82 15.62
CA GLY A 350 -39.60 31.47 14.22
C GLY A 350 -39.80 29.96 14.11
N ASN A 351 -40.83 29.50 13.40
CA ASN A 351 -40.87 28.13 12.89
C ASN A 351 -39.62 27.95 12.02
N VAL A 352 -38.57 27.35 12.58
CA VAL A 352 -37.39 26.94 11.83
C VAL A 352 -37.85 25.79 10.95
N GLU A 353 -38.02 26.04 9.65
CA GLU A 353 -38.14 24.97 8.66
C GLU A 353 -36.85 24.14 8.75
N LEU A 354 -37.00 22.84 9.00
CA LEU A 354 -35.87 21.90 9.00
C LEU A 354 -35.11 22.02 7.66
N PRO A 355 -33.77 22.05 7.67
CA PRO A 355 -32.99 22.08 6.44
C PRO A 355 -33.38 20.91 5.53
N SER A 356 -33.88 21.21 4.33
CA SER A 356 -34.13 20.18 3.31
C SER A 356 -32.79 19.70 2.76
N ILE A 357 -32.55 18.39 2.86
CA ILE A 357 -31.35 17.67 2.36
C ILE A 357 -31.19 17.77 0.84
N CYS A 358 -32.27 18.14 0.15
CA CYS A 358 -32.27 18.44 -1.27
C CYS A 358 -32.90 19.83 -1.44
N SER A 359 -32.05 20.85 -1.56
CA SER A 359 -32.50 22.25 -1.66
C SER A 359 -33.16 22.59 -3.01
N THR A 360 -32.99 21.73 -4.02
CA THR A 360 -33.61 21.89 -5.35
C THR A 360 -35.07 21.44 -5.31
N SER A 361 -35.97 22.41 -5.33
CA SER A 361 -37.43 22.33 -5.17
C SER A 361 -38.22 21.52 -6.22
N SER A 362 -37.65 20.51 -6.89
CA SER A 362 -38.34 19.78 -7.97
C SER A 362 -38.26 18.25 -7.94
N SER A 363 -37.34 17.61 -7.20
CA SER A 363 -37.35 16.14 -7.05
C SER A 363 -37.54 15.77 -5.58
N LYS A 364 -38.65 15.09 -5.28
CA LYS A 364 -38.98 14.63 -3.93
C LYS A 364 -38.12 13.46 -3.46
N ASP A 365 -37.16 12.98 -4.27
CA ASP A 365 -36.35 11.80 -3.99
C ASP A 365 -34.89 12.19 -3.79
N CYS A 366 -34.45 12.26 -2.53
CA CYS A 366 -33.03 12.32 -2.23
C CYS A 366 -32.42 10.93 -2.50
N ILE A 367 -31.61 10.82 -3.53
CA ILE A 367 -30.85 9.62 -3.86
C ILE A 367 -29.40 10.06 -3.88
N GLY A 368 -28.58 9.46 -3.04
CA GLY A 368 -27.17 9.79 -2.97
C GLY A 368 -26.28 8.59 -2.80
N ALA A 369 -24.98 8.80 -2.91
CA ALA A 369 -23.98 7.74 -2.76
C ALA A 369 -22.78 8.16 -1.90
N TRP A 370 -22.09 7.16 -1.37
CA TRP A 370 -20.89 7.32 -0.55
C TRP A 370 -19.62 7.12 -1.37
N PHE A 371 -18.81 8.17 -1.47
CA PHE A 371 -17.58 8.19 -2.25
C PHE A 371 -16.32 7.95 -1.41
N TYR A 372 -15.79 6.72 -1.49
CA TYR A 372 -14.51 6.27 -0.93
C TYR A 372 -13.43 5.99 -2.00
N ALA A 373 -13.57 6.52 -3.22
CA ALA A 373 -12.59 6.24 -4.29
C ALA A 373 -12.33 7.47 -5.15
N LEU A 374 -12.29 8.64 -4.53
CA LEU A 374 -12.14 9.94 -5.22
C LEU A 374 -10.86 10.08 -6.05
N HIS A 375 -9.86 9.23 -5.81
CA HIS A 375 -8.54 9.29 -6.43
C HIS A 375 -8.45 8.52 -7.75
N LYS A 376 -9.41 7.63 -8.05
CA LYS A 376 -9.38 6.79 -9.26
C LYS A 376 -9.79 7.53 -10.53
N LYS A 377 -10.59 8.58 -10.39
CA LYS A 377 -11.08 9.44 -11.48
C LYS A 377 -10.91 10.90 -11.12
N SER A 378 -10.92 11.76 -12.12
CA SER A 378 -10.93 13.20 -11.90
C SER A 378 -12.21 13.64 -11.17
N ALA A 379 -12.15 14.79 -10.50
CA ALA A 379 -13.30 15.33 -9.77
C ALA A 379 -14.51 15.61 -10.68
N ASP A 380 -14.27 16.00 -11.94
CA ASP A 380 -15.34 16.23 -12.91
C ASP A 380 -15.99 14.91 -13.34
N GLU A 381 -15.22 13.84 -13.59
CA GLU A 381 -15.76 12.52 -13.91
C GLU A 381 -16.61 11.95 -12.76
N ASN A 382 -16.19 12.14 -11.52
CA ASN A 382 -16.97 11.72 -10.34
C ASN A 382 -18.33 12.42 -10.29
N ALA A 383 -18.35 13.72 -10.62
CA ALA A 383 -19.55 14.52 -10.56
C ALA A 383 -20.49 14.27 -11.75
N GLU A 384 -19.95 13.99 -12.95
CA GLU A 384 -20.74 13.51 -14.10
C GLU A 384 -21.35 12.13 -13.84
N TYR A 385 -20.59 11.22 -13.23
CA TYR A 385 -21.12 9.91 -12.87
C TYR A 385 -22.31 10.03 -11.92
N ALA A 386 -22.19 10.83 -10.87
CA ALA A 386 -23.28 11.07 -9.93
C ALA A 386 -24.52 11.64 -10.64
N LEU A 387 -24.32 12.60 -11.55
CA LEU A 387 -25.40 13.17 -12.33
C LEU A 387 -26.09 12.14 -13.25
N ALA A 388 -25.31 11.29 -13.92
CA ALA A 388 -25.81 10.23 -14.80
C ALA A 388 -26.68 9.21 -14.04
N HIS A 389 -26.40 8.98 -12.77
CA HIS A 389 -27.15 8.07 -11.90
C HIS A 389 -28.31 8.77 -11.15
N GLY A 390 -28.55 10.05 -11.45
CA GLY A 390 -29.59 10.84 -10.80
C GLY A 390 -29.32 11.12 -9.33
N TRP A 391 -28.06 11.07 -8.90
CA TRP A 391 -27.68 11.37 -7.53
C TRP A 391 -27.69 12.89 -7.33
N ASN A 392 -28.51 13.34 -6.39
CA ASN A 392 -28.62 14.75 -5.99
C ASN A 392 -27.87 15.06 -4.70
N TYR A 393 -27.25 14.04 -4.10
CA TYR A 393 -26.50 14.14 -2.86
C TYR A 393 -25.31 13.16 -2.86
N VAL A 394 -24.16 13.55 -2.31
CA VAL A 394 -22.99 12.68 -2.14
C VAL A 394 -22.34 12.84 -0.76
N LEU A 395 -21.87 11.72 -0.19
CA LEU A 395 -20.94 11.73 0.93
C LEU A 395 -19.52 11.60 0.40
N ILE A 396 -18.63 12.48 0.80
CA ILE A 396 -17.24 12.52 0.34
C ILE A 396 -16.33 12.32 1.55
N SER A 397 -15.53 11.24 1.57
CA SER A 397 -14.62 10.99 2.69
C SER A 397 -13.55 12.08 2.82
N ALA A 398 -13.36 12.56 4.05
CA ALA A 398 -12.34 13.54 4.41
C ALA A 398 -10.95 12.92 4.57
N GLN A 399 -10.82 11.59 4.52
CA GLN A 399 -9.55 10.88 4.68
C GLN A 399 -8.56 11.15 3.54
N TYR A 400 -9.04 11.56 2.37
CA TYR A 400 -8.19 11.90 1.24
C TYR A 400 -7.48 13.26 1.40
N SER A 401 -6.48 13.49 0.55
CA SER A 401 -5.79 14.79 0.52
C SER A 401 -6.77 15.96 0.44
N ARG A 402 -6.51 17.02 1.21
CA ARG A 402 -7.34 18.25 1.21
C ARG A 402 -7.49 18.85 -0.20
N LYS A 403 -6.47 18.67 -1.06
CA LYS A 403 -6.51 19.06 -2.48
C LYS A 403 -7.56 18.28 -3.27
N LEU A 404 -7.71 16.98 -3.01
CA LEU A 404 -8.70 16.14 -3.69
C LEU A 404 -10.12 16.41 -3.17
N LEU A 405 -10.27 16.60 -1.86
CA LEU A 405 -11.53 17.00 -1.23
C LEU A 405 -12.04 18.33 -1.82
N LEU A 406 -11.17 19.34 -1.92
CA LEU A 406 -11.46 20.64 -2.55
C LEU A 406 -11.98 20.49 -3.98
N LYS A 407 -11.23 19.75 -4.82
CA LYS A 407 -11.58 19.55 -6.24
C LYS A 407 -12.94 18.89 -6.39
N ASN A 408 -13.22 17.85 -5.60
CA ASN A 408 -14.49 17.14 -5.67
C ASN A 408 -15.66 17.99 -5.18
N ILE A 409 -15.53 18.70 -4.05
CA ILE A 409 -16.59 19.60 -3.58
C ILE A 409 -16.95 20.61 -4.68
N ILE A 410 -15.96 21.25 -5.30
CA ILE A 410 -16.20 22.22 -6.39
C ILE A 410 -16.91 21.55 -7.57
N ALA A 411 -16.45 20.37 -8.00
CA ALA A 411 -17.01 19.68 -9.16
C ALA A 411 -18.46 19.22 -8.95
N PHE A 412 -18.81 18.70 -7.77
CA PHE A 412 -20.17 18.30 -7.41
C PHE A 412 -21.10 19.51 -7.28
N ARG A 413 -20.65 20.59 -6.60
CA ARG A 413 -21.46 21.80 -6.45
C ARG A 413 -21.72 22.51 -7.78
N LYS A 414 -20.75 22.50 -8.72
CA LYS A 414 -20.93 23.02 -10.09
C LYS A 414 -22.10 22.34 -10.83
N ARG A 415 -22.44 21.10 -10.45
CA ARG A 415 -23.54 20.30 -11.01
C ARG A 415 -24.79 20.28 -10.13
N ASN A 416 -24.88 21.16 -9.14
CA ASN A 416 -25.97 21.24 -8.16
C ASN A 416 -26.20 19.93 -7.39
N ILE A 417 -25.14 19.18 -7.11
CA ILE A 417 -25.18 17.98 -6.27
C ILE A 417 -24.82 18.41 -4.84
N ASP A 418 -25.68 18.11 -3.87
CA ASP A 418 -25.44 18.44 -2.47
C ASP A 418 -24.32 17.58 -1.90
N VAL A 419 -23.41 18.18 -1.12
CA VAL A 419 -22.19 17.52 -0.63
C VAL A 419 -22.19 17.48 0.88
N HIS A 420 -22.12 16.28 1.45
CA HIS A 420 -21.72 16.11 2.84
C HIS A 420 -20.31 15.54 2.90
N VAL A 421 -19.51 16.03 3.85
CA VAL A 421 -18.17 15.51 4.08
C VAL A 421 -18.25 14.44 5.16
N LEU A 422 -17.87 13.21 4.83
CA LEU A 422 -17.79 12.12 5.78
C LEU A 422 -16.48 12.25 6.59
N CYS A 423 -16.64 12.31 7.90
CA CYS A 423 -15.58 12.50 8.88
C CYS A 423 -15.65 11.32 9.87
N VAL A 424 -14.64 11.11 10.70
CA VAL A 424 -14.76 10.21 11.87
C VAL A 424 -15.14 8.78 11.45
N GLU A 425 -14.22 8.11 10.77
CA GLU A 425 -14.40 6.73 10.23
C GLU A 425 -13.58 5.66 10.99
N ASN A 426 -12.90 6.05 12.07
CA ASN A 426 -11.99 5.21 12.84
C ASN A 426 -12.60 4.85 14.19
N GLN A 427 -12.34 3.68 14.73
CA GLN A 427 -12.84 3.34 16.06
C GLN A 427 -12.08 4.02 17.20
N THR A 428 -10.92 4.62 16.93
CA THR A 428 -10.17 5.42 17.93
C THR A 428 -10.98 6.57 18.54
N TYR A 429 -12.04 7.06 17.89
CA TYR A 429 -12.93 8.08 18.48
C TYR A 429 -13.76 7.54 19.65
N LEU A 430 -14.01 6.22 19.71
CA LEU A 430 -14.66 5.60 20.88
C LEU A 430 -13.69 5.53 22.07
N ASP A 431 -12.39 5.53 21.85
CA ASP A 431 -11.39 5.62 22.92
C ASP A 431 -11.21 7.03 23.44
N ASP A 432 -11.24 8.02 22.54
CA ASP A 432 -11.23 9.44 22.88
C ASP A 432 -12.27 10.22 22.04
N PRO A 433 -13.48 10.44 22.58
CA PRO A 433 -14.53 11.18 21.90
C PRO A 433 -14.16 12.62 21.52
N THR A 434 -13.15 13.22 22.17
CA THR A 434 -12.74 14.60 21.88
C THR A 434 -12.09 14.74 20.51
N LEU A 435 -11.51 13.66 19.98
CA LEU A 435 -10.92 13.63 18.63
C LEU A 435 -11.96 13.93 17.54
N ALA A 436 -13.24 13.58 17.76
CA ALA A 436 -14.31 13.90 16.81
C ALA A 436 -14.57 15.41 16.70
N TYR A 437 -14.45 16.15 17.81
CA TYR A 437 -14.54 17.61 17.79
C TYR A 437 -13.39 18.19 16.95
N ASP A 438 -12.17 17.76 17.22
CA ASP A 438 -10.96 18.32 16.60
C ASP A 438 -10.93 18.07 15.09
N GLU A 439 -11.31 16.89 14.64
CA GLU A 439 -11.35 16.57 13.21
C GLU A 439 -12.43 17.37 12.47
N ILE A 440 -13.67 17.39 13.00
CA ILE A 440 -14.76 18.15 12.38
C ILE A 440 -14.42 19.65 12.39
N ALA A 441 -13.82 20.17 13.46
CA ALA A 441 -13.35 21.54 13.53
C ALA A 441 -12.28 21.85 12.47
N ASP A 442 -11.31 20.95 12.25
CA ASP A 442 -10.29 21.13 11.21
C ASP A 442 -10.90 21.17 9.80
N ILE A 443 -11.83 20.26 9.52
CA ILE A 443 -12.54 20.19 8.24
C ILE A 443 -13.35 21.47 8.00
N LEU A 444 -14.09 21.94 9.01
CA LEU A 444 -14.89 23.17 8.89
C LEU A 444 -14.02 24.42 8.76
N LYS A 445 -12.86 24.49 9.43
CA LYS A 445 -11.87 25.55 9.20
C LYS A 445 -11.35 25.52 7.76
N PHE A 446 -11.05 24.34 7.23
CA PHE A 446 -10.62 24.18 5.84
C PHE A 446 -11.70 24.62 4.84
N VAL A 447 -12.95 24.19 5.04
CA VAL A 447 -14.12 24.56 4.24
C VAL A 447 -14.32 26.08 4.26
N ASN A 448 -14.28 26.70 5.45
CA ASN A 448 -14.47 28.14 5.59
C ASN A 448 -13.31 28.93 4.97
N LYS A 449 -12.05 28.48 5.15
CA LYS A 449 -10.86 29.11 4.56
C LYS A 449 -10.92 29.16 3.04
N ASN A 450 -11.49 28.13 2.42
CA ASN A 450 -11.60 28.03 0.96
C ASN A 450 -12.98 28.45 0.43
N ASN A 451 -13.86 29.00 1.30
CA ASN A 451 -15.23 29.40 0.95
C ASN A 451 -16.02 28.31 0.22
N LEU A 452 -15.93 27.06 0.70
CA LEU A 452 -16.60 25.92 0.09
C LEU A 452 -18.05 25.82 0.56
N ASP A 453 -18.92 25.54 -0.41
CA ASP A 453 -20.35 25.29 -0.17
C ASP A 453 -20.57 23.78 0.05
N ILE A 454 -20.70 23.39 1.32
CA ILE A 454 -21.10 22.03 1.71
C ILE A 454 -22.43 22.09 2.46
N GLN A 455 -23.24 21.05 2.31
CA GLN A 455 -24.57 20.94 2.90
C GLN A 455 -24.55 20.23 4.26
N GLY A 456 -23.48 19.47 4.56
CA GLY A 456 -23.38 18.77 5.83
C GLY A 456 -22.05 18.08 6.13
N ILE A 457 -21.99 17.50 7.32
CA ILE A 457 -20.94 16.63 7.83
C ILE A 457 -21.60 15.32 8.25
N SER A 458 -20.99 14.20 7.87
CA SER A 458 -21.43 12.86 8.31
C SER A 458 -20.37 12.23 9.21
N ILE A 459 -20.78 11.33 10.13
CA ILE A 459 -19.87 10.42 10.83
C ILE A 459 -20.17 8.95 10.52
N ASP A 460 -19.15 8.11 10.57
CA ASP A 460 -19.24 6.65 10.38
C ASP A 460 -18.37 5.92 11.41
N CYS A 461 -18.79 5.99 12.68
CA CYS A 461 -18.05 5.44 13.82
C CYS A 461 -18.96 4.51 14.61
N GLU A 462 -19.16 3.30 14.10
CA GLU A 462 -20.22 2.42 14.57
C GLU A 462 -19.71 1.49 15.69
N PRO A 463 -20.35 1.44 16.88
CA PRO A 463 -19.86 0.65 18.03
C PRO A 463 -19.72 -0.84 17.78
N HIS A 464 -20.45 -1.38 16.80
CA HIS A 464 -20.47 -2.82 16.52
C HIS A 464 -19.28 -3.28 15.68
N ALA A 465 -18.50 -2.36 15.11
CA ALA A 465 -17.24 -2.70 14.47
C ALA A 465 -16.13 -3.04 15.49
N GLU A 466 -16.35 -2.74 16.78
CA GLU A 466 -15.42 -3.09 17.86
C GLU A 466 -15.50 -4.58 18.24
N LYS A 467 -14.35 -5.25 18.42
CA LYS A 467 -14.30 -6.66 18.87
C LYS A 467 -14.99 -6.89 20.22
N THR A 468 -15.01 -5.86 21.06
CA THR A 468 -15.71 -5.85 22.36
C THR A 468 -17.22 -5.84 22.21
N TRP A 469 -17.78 -5.50 21.05
CA TRP A 469 -19.21 -5.61 20.80
C TRP A 469 -19.64 -7.09 20.70
N ASP A 470 -18.98 -7.86 19.86
CA ASP A 470 -19.33 -9.28 19.63
C ASP A 470 -19.02 -10.15 20.85
N ASN A 471 -17.86 -9.92 21.49
CA ASN A 471 -17.36 -10.77 22.58
C ASN A 471 -17.63 -10.23 23.99
N GLY A 472 -18.13 -9.00 24.10
CA GLY A 472 -18.35 -8.33 25.37
C GLY A 472 -19.69 -8.68 26.01
N THR A 473 -19.78 -8.37 27.30
CA THR A 473 -21.03 -8.43 28.06
C THR A 473 -21.97 -7.30 27.65
N LEU A 474 -23.25 -7.39 28.07
CA LEU A 474 -24.21 -6.29 27.92
C LEU A 474 -23.71 -4.99 28.58
N GLU A 475 -22.92 -5.07 29.66
CA GLU A 475 -22.31 -3.91 30.30
C GLU A 475 -21.25 -3.27 29.42
N ASP A 476 -20.38 -4.09 28.80
CA ASP A 476 -19.34 -3.61 27.87
C ASP A 476 -19.96 -2.93 26.64
N ARG A 477 -21.03 -3.50 26.08
CA ARG A 477 -21.79 -2.90 24.97
C ARG A 477 -22.42 -1.56 25.34
N ASN A 478 -22.95 -1.43 26.57
CA ASN A 478 -23.48 -0.16 27.04
C ASN A 478 -22.38 0.91 27.22
N ILE A 479 -21.18 0.53 27.66
CA ILE A 479 -20.03 1.44 27.77
C ILE A 479 -19.61 1.96 26.40
N LEU A 480 -19.51 1.07 25.40
CA LEU A 480 -19.19 1.47 24.02
C LEU A 480 -20.25 2.42 23.44
N PHE A 481 -21.53 2.17 23.74
CA PHE A 481 -22.61 3.02 23.28
C PHE A 481 -22.60 4.40 23.96
N ASP A 482 -22.29 4.47 25.26
CA ASP A 482 -22.12 5.74 25.97
C ASP A 482 -20.99 6.59 25.35
N LYS A 483 -19.86 5.96 25.02
CA LYS A 483 -18.74 6.60 24.30
C LYS A 483 -19.16 7.11 22.92
N TYR A 484 -19.96 6.34 22.18
CA TYR A 484 -20.48 6.77 20.88
C TYR A 484 -21.39 7.99 20.98
N LEU A 485 -22.26 8.05 22.00
CA LEU A 485 -23.07 9.24 22.27
C LEU A 485 -22.21 10.47 22.56
N GLU A 486 -21.06 10.30 23.23
CA GLU A 486 -20.09 11.37 23.45
C GLU A 486 -19.44 11.82 22.14
N VAL A 487 -19.04 10.90 21.25
CA VAL A 487 -18.50 11.21 19.91
C VAL A 487 -19.49 12.07 19.13
N ILE A 488 -20.76 11.67 19.10
CA ILE A 488 -21.82 12.42 18.41
C ILE A 488 -21.97 13.82 19.01
N ALA A 489 -21.99 13.93 20.35
CA ALA A 489 -22.11 15.21 21.03
C ALA A 489 -20.95 16.15 20.70
N GLN A 490 -19.72 15.63 20.65
CA GLN A 490 -18.52 16.38 20.29
C GLN A 490 -18.57 16.87 18.84
N GLY A 491 -18.98 16.04 17.90
CA GLY A 491 -19.15 16.46 16.51
C GLY A 491 -20.25 17.52 16.32
N ARG A 492 -21.40 17.37 17.01
CA ARG A 492 -22.45 18.40 17.01
C ARG A 492 -21.95 19.73 17.57
N LYS A 493 -21.16 19.69 18.64
CA LYS A 493 -20.55 20.88 19.23
C LYS A 493 -19.62 21.56 18.22
N ALA A 494 -18.77 20.82 17.51
CA ALA A 494 -17.91 21.40 16.48
C ALA A 494 -18.71 22.07 15.35
N ILE A 495 -19.81 21.46 14.89
CA ILE A 495 -20.67 22.08 13.88
C ILE A 495 -21.26 23.40 14.37
N ASN A 496 -21.77 23.43 15.60
CA ASN A 496 -22.33 24.66 16.18
C ASN A 496 -21.27 25.77 16.34
N ASP A 497 -20.04 25.39 16.71
CA ASP A 497 -18.93 26.34 16.92
C ASP A 497 -18.40 26.94 15.60
N PHE A 498 -18.39 26.17 14.50
CA PHE A 498 -17.70 26.57 13.26
C PHE A 498 -18.62 26.83 12.07
N LYS A 499 -19.79 26.18 11.98
CA LYS A 499 -20.74 26.32 10.86
C LYS A 499 -22.15 25.83 11.24
N PRO A 500 -22.90 26.52 12.12
CA PRO A 500 -24.15 26.01 12.73
C PRO A 500 -25.31 25.74 11.75
N ASN A 501 -25.20 26.16 10.49
CA ASN A 501 -26.27 26.07 9.49
C ASN A 501 -26.05 24.92 8.48
N ILE A 502 -25.21 23.95 8.79
CA ILE A 502 -25.08 22.73 7.98
C ILE A 502 -25.70 21.53 8.69
N THR A 503 -26.02 20.53 7.90
CA THR A 503 -26.57 19.27 8.38
C THR A 503 -25.51 18.43 9.09
N TYR A 504 -25.87 17.83 10.22
CA TYR A 504 -25.09 16.77 10.84
C TYR A 504 -25.78 15.42 10.69
N SER A 505 -25.07 14.46 10.12
CA SER A 505 -25.58 13.13 9.82
C SER A 505 -24.68 12.03 10.36
N GLY A 506 -25.23 10.83 10.52
CA GLY A 506 -24.47 9.68 10.99
C GLY A 506 -24.97 8.38 10.38
N ALA A 507 -24.02 7.54 9.97
CA ALA A 507 -24.29 6.13 9.76
C ALA A 507 -24.72 5.52 11.08
N VAL A 508 -25.83 4.81 11.06
CA VAL A 508 -26.28 4.05 12.20
C VAL A 508 -26.62 2.69 11.68
N SER A 509 -25.66 1.77 11.68
CA SER A 509 -25.93 0.39 11.38
C SER A 509 -27.15 -0.09 12.13
N ALA A 510 -28.10 -0.56 11.34
CA ALA A 510 -29.38 -0.98 11.81
C ALA A 510 -29.18 -2.19 12.75
N TRP A 511 -29.15 -1.93 14.05
CA TRP A 511 -29.69 -2.78 15.11
C TRP A 511 -29.11 -4.21 15.23
N TYR A 512 -27.80 -4.35 15.44
CA TYR A 512 -27.13 -5.63 15.75
C TYR A 512 -27.56 -6.34 17.05
N VAL A 513 -28.77 -6.09 17.54
CA VAL A 513 -29.11 -6.44 18.90
C VAL A 513 -30.53 -6.97 18.92
N THR A 514 -30.60 -8.30 18.86
CA THR A 514 -31.68 -9.04 19.51
C THR A 514 -31.93 -8.42 20.90
N ASP A 515 -30.89 -8.01 21.62
CA ASP A 515 -30.95 -7.28 22.89
C ASP A 515 -31.53 -5.85 22.82
N ALA A 516 -31.47 -5.10 21.71
CA ALA A 516 -32.19 -3.82 21.54
C ALA A 516 -33.67 -4.06 21.20
N LYS A 517 -33.95 -5.03 20.31
CA LYS A 517 -35.31 -5.55 20.06
C LYS A 517 -35.93 -6.12 21.36
N ASN A 518 -35.12 -6.65 22.28
CA ASN A 518 -35.52 -7.21 23.58
C ASN A 518 -35.46 -6.21 24.77
N ASN A 519 -35.11 -4.93 24.56
CA ASN A 519 -34.98 -3.88 25.61
C ASN A 519 -33.89 -4.11 26.68
N GLU A 520 -32.79 -4.77 26.35
CA GLU A 520 -31.71 -5.08 27.29
C GLU A 520 -30.61 -3.99 27.30
N LEU A 521 -30.40 -3.26 26.19
CA LEU A 521 -29.48 -2.11 26.19
C LEU A 521 -30.06 -0.91 26.95
N LYS A 522 -29.25 -0.31 27.82
CA LYS A 522 -29.59 0.86 28.65
C LYS A 522 -29.88 2.09 27.80
N HIS A 523 -29.16 2.23 26.68
CA HIS A 523 -29.22 3.38 25.75
C HIS A 523 -29.49 2.99 24.28
N GLY A 524 -29.77 1.71 23.99
CA GLY A 524 -29.91 1.19 22.62
C GLY A 524 -31.24 1.50 21.91
N ARG A 525 -31.98 2.52 22.33
CA ARG A 525 -33.19 2.97 21.61
C ARG A 525 -32.76 4.05 20.63
N GLY A 526 -33.21 3.97 19.38
CA GLY A 526 -33.06 5.09 18.42
C GLY A 526 -33.54 6.44 18.98
N TYR A 527 -34.41 6.39 19.98
CA TYR A 527 -34.86 7.53 20.78
C TYR A 527 -33.72 8.33 21.43
N ASP A 528 -32.65 7.72 21.94
CA ASP A 528 -31.58 8.44 22.66
C ASP A 528 -30.66 9.22 21.70
N LEU A 529 -30.51 8.73 20.47
CA LEU A 529 -29.82 9.42 19.37
C LEU A 529 -30.64 10.61 18.83
N VAL A 530 -31.97 10.51 18.89
CA VAL A 530 -32.89 11.46 18.23
C VAL A 530 -33.48 12.52 19.17
N ASN A 531 -33.61 12.27 20.47
CA ASN A 531 -34.24 13.25 21.39
C ASN A 531 -33.31 14.32 21.95
N LYS A 532 -32.00 14.23 21.70
CA LYS A 532 -31.01 15.22 22.15
C LYS A 532 -30.61 16.21 21.06
N ASP A 533 -31.37 16.29 19.95
CA ASP A 533 -31.04 17.12 18.77
C ASP A 533 -29.60 16.85 18.26
N MET A 534 -29.15 15.60 18.42
CA MET A 534 -27.77 15.18 18.21
C MET A 534 -27.44 14.98 16.73
N PHE A 535 -28.38 14.50 15.92
CA PHE A 535 -28.30 14.44 14.46
C PHE A 535 -29.50 15.13 13.82
N ASP A 536 -29.31 15.63 12.59
CA ASP A 536 -30.41 16.10 11.74
C ASP A 536 -30.84 14.99 10.76
N ILE A 537 -29.90 14.09 10.39
CA ILE A 537 -30.16 12.89 9.58
C ILE A 537 -29.56 11.66 10.24
N VAL A 538 -30.33 10.57 10.26
CA VAL A 538 -29.85 9.23 10.61
C VAL A 538 -29.90 8.34 9.37
N ILE A 539 -28.80 7.61 9.12
CA ILE A 539 -28.66 6.71 7.98
C ILE A 539 -28.65 5.24 8.47
N PRO A 540 -29.82 4.58 8.60
CA PRO A 540 -29.88 3.16 8.90
C PRO A 540 -29.28 2.32 7.78
N MET A 541 -28.20 1.59 8.05
CA MET A 541 -27.53 0.72 7.06
C MET A 541 -28.15 -0.68 7.03
N MET A 542 -28.46 -1.19 5.84
CA MET A 542 -28.87 -2.57 5.58
C MET A 542 -27.68 -3.40 5.07
N TYR A 543 -27.23 -4.39 5.84
CA TYR A 543 -26.18 -5.37 5.46
C TYR A 543 -26.78 -6.77 5.25
N ASP A 544 -26.31 -7.54 4.24
CA ASP A 544 -26.73 -8.93 4.03
C ASP A 544 -26.03 -9.85 5.04
N GLY A 545 -26.78 -10.22 6.08
CA GLY A 545 -26.29 -11.08 7.15
C GLY A 545 -27.06 -10.90 8.45
N SER A 546 -27.68 -9.73 8.65
CA SER A 546 -28.55 -9.48 9.82
C SER A 546 -29.97 -10.02 9.65
N GLY A 547 -30.38 -10.32 8.41
CA GLY A 547 -31.72 -10.81 8.08
C GLY A 547 -32.82 -9.74 8.10
N ASP A 548 -32.46 -8.45 8.14
CA ASP A 548 -33.44 -7.36 8.18
C ASP A 548 -34.02 -7.07 6.79
N THR A 549 -35.34 -6.98 6.73
CA THR A 549 -36.09 -6.59 5.54
C THR A 549 -36.25 -5.07 5.45
N VAL A 550 -36.47 -4.55 4.24
CA VAL A 550 -36.83 -3.14 4.01
C VAL A 550 -38.02 -2.72 4.89
N GLU A 551 -38.97 -3.63 5.09
CA GLU A 551 -40.17 -3.39 5.89
C GLU A 551 -39.81 -3.19 7.38
N GLU A 552 -38.91 -3.99 7.93
CA GLU A 552 -38.46 -3.85 9.32
C GLU A 552 -37.70 -2.55 9.57
N VAL A 553 -36.83 -2.14 8.63
CA VAL A 553 -36.07 -0.88 8.75
C VAL A 553 -37.00 0.33 8.69
N ILE A 554 -38.01 0.31 7.81
CA ILE A 554 -39.01 1.38 7.70
C ILE A 554 -39.92 1.41 8.94
N GLU A 555 -40.47 0.27 9.36
CA GLU A 555 -41.33 0.17 10.54
C GLU A 555 -40.59 0.64 11.80
N TYR A 556 -39.33 0.26 11.94
CA TYR A 556 -38.51 0.72 13.05
C TYR A 556 -38.29 2.23 13.00
N SER A 557 -37.94 2.77 11.83
CA SER A 557 -37.75 4.21 11.66
C SER A 557 -39.01 5.00 12.03
N GLU A 558 -40.19 4.50 11.68
CA GLU A 558 -41.49 5.09 12.04
C GLU A 558 -41.78 5.05 13.55
N ASN A 559 -41.36 3.97 14.23
CA ASN A 559 -41.66 3.74 15.64
C ASN A 559 -40.72 4.49 16.59
N TYR A 560 -39.48 4.77 16.16
CA TYR A 560 -38.42 5.22 17.07
C TYR A 560 -37.79 6.57 16.71
N PHE A 561 -37.96 7.07 15.50
CA PHE A 561 -37.50 8.41 15.13
C PHE A 561 -38.65 9.43 15.22
N THR A 562 -38.34 10.58 15.81
CA THR A 562 -39.31 11.67 15.99
C THR A 562 -39.42 12.47 14.70
N ASP A 563 -40.38 13.40 14.67
CA ASP A 563 -40.57 14.36 13.58
C ASP A 563 -39.41 15.36 13.40
N LYS A 564 -38.38 15.28 14.24
CA LYS A 564 -37.22 16.17 14.22
C LYS A 564 -36.04 15.66 13.39
N VAL A 565 -35.98 14.36 13.08
CA VAL A 565 -34.82 13.75 12.41
C VAL A 565 -35.25 13.10 11.11
N THR A 566 -34.51 13.38 10.04
CA THR A 566 -34.74 12.76 8.75
C THR A 566 -34.06 11.39 8.67
N THR A 567 -34.73 10.41 8.07
CA THR A 567 -34.13 9.09 7.80
C THR A 567 -33.79 8.91 6.32
N ILE A 568 -32.58 8.39 6.05
CA ILE A 568 -32.12 7.95 4.73
C ILE A 568 -31.69 6.48 4.82
N ILE A 569 -32.28 5.57 4.06
CA ILE A 569 -31.88 4.15 4.13
C ILE A 569 -30.55 3.95 3.40
N GLY A 570 -29.55 3.42 4.11
CA GLY A 570 -28.25 3.03 3.58
C GLY A 570 -28.31 1.61 2.99
N LEU A 571 -27.88 1.44 1.74
CA LEU A 571 -27.85 0.15 1.04
C LEU A 571 -26.42 -0.18 0.61
N SER A 572 -25.89 -1.34 1.00
CA SER A 572 -24.58 -1.81 0.54
C SER A 572 -24.68 -2.60 -0.77
N VAL A 573 -23.95 -2.18 -1.80
CA VAL A 573 -23.92 -2.83 -3.13
C VAL A 573 -23.11 -4.15 -3.08
N LYS A 574 -22.20 -4.32 -2.12
CA LYS A 574 -21.42 -5.55 -1.91
C LYS A 574 -22.28 -6.78 -1.64
N GLU A 575 -23.42 -6.52 -1.04
CA GLU A 575 -24.17 -7.51 -0.32
C GLU A 575 -25.23 -8.15 -1.21
N TRP A 576 -25.66 -7.50 -2.29
CA TRP A 576 -26.80 -7.92 -3.11
C TRP A 576 -26.45 -7.99 -4.58
N ASP A 577 -27.02 -8.96 -5.31
CA ASP A 577 -26.94 -8.93 -6.77
C ASP A 577 -27.69 -7.71 -7.33
N TYR A 578 -27.38 -7.31 -8.57
CA TYR A 578 -27.93 -6.10 -9.16
C TYR A 578 -29.48 -6.10 -9.24
N ASN A 579 -30.10 -7.27 -9.44
CA ASN A 579 -31.55 -7.39 -9.53
C ASN A 579 -32.19 -7.27 -8.14
N GLU A 580 -31.61 -7.89 -7.12
CA GLU A 580 -32.02 -7.76 -5.72
C GLU A 580 -31.86 -6.32 -5.23
N PHE A 581 -30.73 -5.68 -5.54
CA PHE A 581 -30.45 -4.29 -5.23
C PHE A 581 -31.44 -3.33 -5.90
N SER A 582 -31.69 -3.50 -7.19
CA SER A 582 -32.69 -2.72 -7.93
C SER A 582 -34.10 -2.92 -7.37
N ASN A 583 -34.46 -4.16 -7.03
CA ASN A 583 -35.75 -4.48 -6.41
C ASN A 583 -35.91 -3.82 -5.04
N ILE A 584 -34.84 -3.72 -4.25
CA ILE A 584 -34.90 -3.09 -2.92
C ILE A 584 -34.99 -1.58 -3.04
N ILE A 585 -34.24 -0.95 -3.95
CA ILE A 585 -34.42 0.48 -4.27
C ILE A 585 -35.88 0.76 -4.64
N GLU A 586 -36.49 -0.08 -5.47
CA GLU A 586 -37.87 0.08 -5.90
C GLU A 586 -38.88 -0.17 -4.77
N GLN A 587 -38.61 -1.11 -3.85
CA GLN A 587 -39.41 -1.31 -2.63
C GLN A 587 -39.38 -0.08 -1.73
N VAL A 588 -38.20 0.49 -1.50
CA VAL A 588 -38.01 1.71 -0.70
C VAL A 588 -38.72 2.91 -1.36
N LYS A 589 -38.58 3.09 -2.68
CA LYS A 589 -39.30 4.12 -3.45
C LYS A 589 -40.82 3.98 -3.38
N ASN A 590 -41.34 2.76 -3.46
CA ASN A 590 -42.79 2.53 -3.44
C ASN A 590 -43.42 2.73 -2.05
N ARG A 591 -42.69 2.40 -0.97
CA ARG A 591 -43.15 2.63 0.42
C ARG A 591 -43.09 4.10 0.85
N LYS A 592 -42.20 4.90 0.26
CA LYS A 592 -42.12 6.36 0.48
C LYS A 592 -43.44 7.10 0.23
N LYS A 593 -44.33 6.58 -0.62
CA LYS A 593 -45.61 7.22 -0.99
C LYS A 593 -46.63 7.40 0.15
N GLY A 594 -46.28 7.12 1.41
CA GLY A 594 -47.14 7.36 2.59
C GLY A 594 -46.46 7.81 3.88
N ASN A 595 -45.12 7.95 3.93
CA ASN A 595 -44.37 8.23 5.16
C ASN A 595 -43.73 9.62 5.12
N LYS A 596 -44.00 10.45 6.14
CA LYS A 596 -43.51 11.84 6.23
C LYS A 596 -42.07 12.00 6.76
N TYR A 597 -41.46 10.93 7.25
CA TYR A 597 -40.14 10.95 7.90
C TYR A 597 -39.00 10.39 7.03
N PHE A 598 -39.37 9.81 5.88
CA PHE A 598 -38.44 9.17 4.96
C PHE A 598 -38.16 10.06 3.74
N ASN A 599 -36.93 10.55 3.62
CA ASN A 599 -36.58 11.52 2.57
C ASN A 599 -35.72 10.94 1.44
N GLY A 600 -35.06 9.78 1.63
CA GLY A 600 -34.15 9.29 0.59
C GLY A 600 -33.47 7.95 0.80
N ILE A 601 -32.67 7.58 -0.19
CA ILE A 601 -31.81 6.38 -0.20
C ILE A 601 -30.36 6.85 -0.31
N ALA A 602 -29.48 6.31 0.53
CA ALA A 602 -28.04 6.43 0.41
C ALA A 602 -27.48 5.09 -0.05
N ILE A 603 -26.71 5.11 -1.13
CA ILE A 603 -26.09 3.92 -1.71
C ILE A 603 -24.63 3.87 -1.28
N PHE A 604 -24.23 2.75 -0.71
CA PHE A 604 -22.88 2.47 -0.26
C PHE A 604 -22.25 1.46 -1.23
N GLY A 605 -21.35 1.90 -2.11
CA GLY A 605 -20.81 0.98 -3.12
C GLY A 605 -20.02 1.66 -4.22
N ASN A 606 -18.91 2.30 -3.87
CA ASN A 606 -18.17 3.12 -4.82
C ASN A 606 -17.20 2.36 -5.74
N HIS A 607 -16.98 1.06 -5.51
CA HIS A 607 -16.07 0.20 -6.29
C HIS A 607 -16.75 -1.06 -6.83
N LEU A 608 -18.06 -1.17 -6.63
CA LEU A 608 -18.85 -2.36 -6.98
C LEU A 608 -20.15 -2.02 -7.69
N TYR A 609 -20.39 -0.73 -7.95
CA TYR A 609 -21.38 -0.36 -8.95
C TYR A 609 -20.83 -0.83 -10.31
N PRO A 610 -21.53 -1.72 -11.04
CA PRO A 610 -20.98 -2.44 -12.20
C PRO A 610 -20.38 -1.53 -13.28
N ASP A 611 -20.84 -0.27 -13.34
CA ASP A 611 -20.50 0.68 -14.39
C ASP A 611 -19.53 1.79 -13.94
N TRP A 612 -19.09 1.80 -12.68
CA TRP A 612 -18.19 2.86 -12.16
C TRP A 612 -16.86 2.88 -12.92
N ASP A 613 -16.21 1.72 -13.06
CA ASP A 613 -14.92 1.63 -13.76
C ASP A 613 -15.07 1.77 -15.29
N SER A 614 -16.26 1.47 -15.86
CA SER A 614 -16.55 1.56 -17.30
C SER A 614 -17.05 2.93 -17.79
N PHE A 615 -17.46 3.83 -16.90
CA PHE A 615 -17.94 5.18 -17.27
C PHE A 615 -16.82 6.04 -17.86
N LYS A 616 -16.90 6.33 -19.17
CA LYS A 616 -16.05 7.28 -19.91
C LYS A 616 -16.88 8.46 -20.41
N MET A 617 -16.35 9.67 -20.29
CA MET A 617 -16.92 10.84 -20.99
C MET A 617 -16.81 10.60 -22.50
N GLU A 618 -17.94 10.47 -23.20
CA GLU A 618 -17.96 10.71 -24.64
C GLU A 618 -17.67 12.21 -24.84
N GLN A 619 -16.44 12.54 -25.23
CA GLN A 619 -16.13 13.90 -25.66
C GLN A 619 -16.89 14.21 -26.96
N PRO A 620 -17.44 15.42 -27.13
CA PRO A 620 -17.93 15.85 -28.42
C PRO A 620 -16.73 15.91 -29.39
N ILE A 621 -16.76 15.08 -30.43
CA ILE A 621 -15.76 15.08 -31.49
C ILE A 621 -15.92 16.38 -32.28
N GLU A 622 -14.97 17.31 -32.13
CA GLU A 622 -14.68 18.31 -33.15
C GLU A 622 -13.56 17.72 -34.04
N GLU A 623 -13.92 17.42 -35.28
CA GLU A 623 -13.01 16.94 -36.33
C GLU A 623 -12.12 18.11 -36.80
N GLU A 624 -10.80 18.00 -36.60
CA GLU A 624 -9.83 18.71 -37.43
C GLU A 624 -8.92 17.69 -38.13
N GLU A 625 -9.04 17.66 -39.46
CA GLU A 625 -8.13 17.01 -40.41
C GLU A 625 -6.79 17.76 -40.44
N SER A 626 -5.67 17.03 -40.41
CA SER A 626 -4.51 17.41 -41.22
C SER A 626 -3.54 16.24 -41.39
N ASP A 627 -3.15 16.07 -42.66
CA ASP A 627 -2.33 15.01 -43.23
C ASP A 627 -0.81 15.16 -42.96
N GLU A 628 -0.12 14.11 -43.40
CA GLU A 628 1.25 14.06 -43.97
C GLU A 628 2.45 13.69 -43.06
N GLU A 629 2.83 12.40 -43.20
CA GLU A 629 4.16 11.82 -43.48
C GLU A 629 5.45 12.55 -43.05
N GLU A 630 6.37 11.81 -42.42
CA GLU A 630 7.75 11.65 -42.94
C GLU A 630 8.43 10.41 -42.33
N GLU A 631 9.06 9.62 -43.21
CA GLU A 631 9.91 8.45 -42.94
C GLU A 631 11.30 8.91 -42.44
N GLU A 632 11.92 8.19 -41.48
CA GLU A 632 13.38 8.01 -41.49
C GLU A 632 13.76 6.59 -41.00
N GLU A 633 14.54 5.92 -41.84
CA GLU A 633 15.26 4.66 -41.60
C GLU A 633 16.43 4.90 -40.64
N GLU A 634 16.69 3.98 -39.70
CA GLU A 634 18.06 3.70 -39.27
C GLU A 634 18.25 2.22 -38.87
N GLU A 635 19.23 1.59 -39.52
CA GLU A 635 19.62 0.18 -39.43
C GLU A 635 20.45 -0.14 -38.17
N GLU A 636 20.10 -1.28 -37.57
CA GLU A 636 20.94 -2.30 -36.93
C GLU A 636 21.85 -1.98 -35.72
N LYS A 637 21.50 -2.62 -34.59
CA LYS A 637 22.35 -3.66 -33.99
C LYS A 637 21.50 -4.74 -33.31
N GLU A 638 21.40 -5.90 -33.96
CA GLU A 638 20.79 -7.13 -33.43
C GLU A 638 21.44 -7.58 -32.12
N VAL A 639 20.66 -7.55 -31.05
CA VAL A 639 20.71 -8.57 -30.01
C VAL A 639 19.46 -9.41 -30.23
N ASN A 640 19.61 -10.69 -30.60
CA ASN A 640 18.52 -11.66 -30.75
C ASN A 640 17.60 -11.64 -29.52
N GLN A 641 16.53 -10.83 -29.54
CA GLN A 641 15.38 -10.98 -28.68
C GLN A 641 14.49 -12.04 -29.33
N LEU A 642 14.28 -13.15 -28.63
CA LEU A 642 13.21 -14.10 -28.91
C LEU A 642 11.88 -13.36 -28.80
N SER A 643 11.41 -12.79 -29.91
CA SER A 643 10.10 -12.18 -30.02
C SER A 643 9.04 -13.28 -29.94
N LEU A 644 8.08 -13.11 -29.03
CA LEU A 644 6.93 -14.01 -28.82
C LEU A 644 6.03 -14.18 -30.05
N CYS A 645 6.08 -13.23 -30.98
CA CYS A 645 5.35 -13.25 -32.22
C CYS A 645 6.34 -12.89 -33.35
N HIS A 646 6.53 -13.80 -34.31
CA HIS A 646 7.45 -13.54 -35.44
C HIS A 646 6.90 -12.56 -36.49
N THR A 647 5.70 -11.99 -36.29
CA THR A 647 5.13 -10.99 -37.22
C THR A 647 5.66 -9.60 -36.92
N SER A 648 6.35 -9.04 -37.90
CA SER A 648 7.13 -7.79 -37.88
C SER A 648 6.33 -6.49 -37.74
N SER A 649 5.23 -6.46 -36.97
CA SER A 649 4.49 -5.21 -36.73
C SER A 649 3.60 -5.11 -35.49
N ASN A 650 3.39 -6.16 -34.66
CA ASN A 650 2.38 -6.08 -33.61
C ASN A 650 2.93 -6.43 -32.21
N GLU A 651 3.02 -5.42 -31.35
CA GLU A 651 3.21 -5.52 -29.88
C GLU A 651 2.02 -6.20 -29.15
N ASP A 652 1.20 -6.97 -29.87
CA ASP A 652 -0.15 -7.37 -29.46
C ASP A 652 -0.20 -8.91 -29.34
N CYS A 653 0.37 -9.52 -28.30
CA CYS A 653 0.26 -10.97 -28.12
C CYS A 653 -1.17 -11.34 -27.76
N LEU A 654 -1.96 -11.78 -28.74
CA LEU A 654 -3.35 -12.19 -28.56
C LEU A 654 -3.46 -13.65 -28.98
N GLY A 655 -3.74 -14.53 -28.04
CA GLY A 655 -3.86 -15.95 -28.36
C GLY A 655 -5.00 -16.63 -27.64
N GLY A 656 -5.17 -17.91 -27.93
CA GLY A 656 -6.21 -18.71 -27.32
C GLY A 656 -5.90 -20.20 -27.25
N TRP A 657 -6.60 -20.87 -26.35
CA TRP A 657 -6.38 -22.27 -26.02
C TRP A 657 -7.30 -23.17 -26.84
N PHE A 658 -6.72 -24.09 -27.59
CA PHE A 658 -7.41 -25.01 -28.48
C PHE A 658 -7.41 -26.43 -27.92
N TYR A 659 -8.46 -26.79 -27.16
CA TYR A 659 -8.66 -28.15 -26.62
C TYR A 659 -9.49 -29.06 -27.53
N LYS A 660 -10.38 -28.50 -28.37
CA LYS A 660 -11.33 -29.28 -29.19
C LYS A 660 -10.97 -29.30 -30.68
N ILE A 661 -9.70 -29.57 -30.99
CA ILE A 661 -9.14 -29.49 -32.35
C ILE A 661 -9.79 -30.45 -33.36
N HIS A 662 -10.48 -31.49 -32.88
CA HIS A 662 -11.17 -32.48 -33.70
C HIS A 662 -12.62 -32.11 -34.05
N LYS A 663 -13.19 -31.08 -33.40
CA LYS A 663 -14.59 -30.67 -33.65
C LYS A 663 -14.78 -30.05 -35.03
N LYS A 664 -13.83 -29.23 -35.48
CA LYS A 664 -13.81 -28.65 -36.84
C LYS A 664 -12.59 -29.14 -37.61
N SER A 665 -12.56 -28.89 -38.92
CA SER A 665 -11.36 -29.14 -39.72
C SER A 665 -10.23 -28.17 -39.31
N ALA A 666 -8.99 -28.52 -39.63
CA ALA A 666 -7.83 -27.69 -39.32
C ALA A 666 -7.95 -26.27 -39.91
N GLU A 667 -8.45 -26.16 -41.14
CA GLU A 667 -8.66 -24.87 -41.81
C GLU A 667 -9.71 -24.02 -41.09
N LYS A 668 -10.78 -24.65 -40.58
CA LYS A 668 -11.82 -23.96 -39.81
C LYS A 668 -11.34 -23.53 -38.43
N ASN A 669 -10.44 -24.29 -37.80
CA ASN A 669 -9.80 -23.89 -36.54
C ASN A 669 -8.89 -22.66 -36.77
N ALA A 670 -8.10 -22.66 -37.85
CA ALA A 670 -7.24 -21.54 -38.22
C ALA A 670 -8.03 -20.28 -38.61
N GLU A 671 -9.09 -20.44 -39.40
CA GLU A 671 -10.01 -19.36 -39.76
C GLU A 671 -10.67 -18.74 -38.51
N PHE A 672 -11.07 -19.57 -37.55
CA PHE A 672 -11.62 -19.09 -36.28
C PHE A 672 -10.61 -18.23 -35.50
N ALA A 673 -9.38 -18.70 -35.34
CA ALA A 673 -8.34 -17.94 -34.64
C ALA A 673 -8.04 -16.60 -35.35
N LEU A 674 -7.94 -16.63 -36.68
CA LEU A 674 -7.71 -15.43 -37.49
C LEU A 674 -8.86 -14.41 -37.35
N ASN A 675 -10.11 -14.86 -37.38
CA ASN A 675 -11.28 -13.99 -37.23
C ASN A 675 -11.34 -13.32 -35.84
N HIS A 676 -10.70 -13.93 -34.83
CA HIS A 676 -10.58 -13.38 -33.48
C HIS A 676 -9.30 -12.56 -33.27
N GLY A 677 -8.51 -12.34 -34.33
CA GLY A 677 -7.26 -11.60 -34.28
C GLY A 677 -6.18 -12.29 -33.44
N TRP A 678 -6.24 -13.63 -33.32
CA TRP A 678 -5.23 -14.37 -32.57
C TRP A 678 -3.98 -14.56 -33.43
N ASN A 679 -2.83 -14.15 -32.90
CA ASN A 679 -1.52 -14.34 -33.52
C ASN A 679 -0.73 -15.52 -32.92
N TYR A 680 -1.22 -16.14 -31.85
CA TYR A 680 -0.70 -17.42 -31.38
C TYR A 680 -1.80 -18.33 -30.82
N VAL A 681 -1.53 -19.64 -30.76
CA VAL A 681 -2.45 -20.63 -30.19
C VAL A 681 -1.72 -21.61 -29.26
N LEU A 682 -2.39 -21.96 -28.15
CA LEU A 682 -1.99 -23.08 -27.30
C LEU A 682 -2.76 -24.32 -27.77
N LEU A 683 -2.10 -25.19 -28.53
CA LEU A 683 -2.70 -26.34 -29.20
C LEU A 683 -2.55 -27.60 -28.35
N THR A 684 -3.67 -28.18 -27.86
CA THR A 684 -3.61 -29.47 -27.13
C THR A 684 -2.91 -30.52 -27.97
N THR A 685 -1.97 -31.25 -27.36
CA THR A 685 -1.06 -32.16 -28.06
C THR A 685 -1.18 -33.57 -27.53
N SER A 686 -1.34 -34.53 -28.44
CA SER A 686 -1.24 -35.95 -28.15
C SER A 686 -0.60 -36.67 -29.33
N ILE A 687 0.38 -37.52 -29.04
CA ILE A 687 1.08 -38.35 -30.03
C ILE A 687 0.86 -39.85 -29.82
N GLU A 688 -0.10 -40.22 -28.96
CA GLU A 688 -0.34 -41.62 -28.58
C GLU A 688 -0.95 -42.48 -29.70
N SER A 689 -1.54 -41.85 -30.72
CA SER A 689 -2.19 -42.56 -31.83
C SER A 689 -1.92 -41.88 -33.17
N ASP A 690 -1.97 -42.66 -34.25
CA ASP A 690 -1.84 -42.14 -35.62
C ASP A 690 -2.90 -41.07 -35.93
N TYR A 691 -4.09 -41.18 -35.33
CA TYR A 691 -5.16 -40.19 -35.46
C TYR A 691 -4.79 -38.86 -34.79
N SER A 692 -4.30 -38.91 -33.55
CA SER A 692 -3.87 -37.71 -32.81
C SER A 692 -2.67 -37.03 -33.51
N LYS A 693 -1.72 -37.84 -34.00
CA LYS A 693 -0.58 -37.38 -34.80
C LYS A 693 -1.01 -36.65 -36.08
N ASP A 694 -1.96 -37.22 -36.82
CA ASP A 694 -2.50 -36.59 -38.04
C ASP A 694 -3.24 -35.26 -37.74
N LEU A 695 -4.00 -35.21 -36.64
CA LEU A 695 -4.65 -33.97 -36.20
C LEU A 695 -3.64 -32.88 -35.82
N LEU A 696 -2.59 -33.22 -35.08
CA LEU A 696 -1.52 -32.30 -34.71
C LEU A 696 -0.85 -31.70 -35.96
N VAL A 697 -0.45 -32.56 -36.91
CA VAL A 697 0.20 -32.12 -38.15
C VAL A 697 -0.70 -31.19 -38.96
N LYS A 698 -1.97 -31.56 -39.15
CA LYS A 698 -2.91 -30.77 -39.96
C LYS A 698 -3.21 -29.41 -39.33
N ASN A 699 -3.50 -29.38 -38.03
CA ASN A 699 -3.80 -28.13 -37.33
C ASN A 699 -2.59 -27.19 -37.32
N THR A 700 -1.41 -27.72 -36.98
CA THR A 700 -0.17 -26.91 -36.96
C THR A 700 0.04 -26.25 -38.33
N LYS A 701 -0.03 -27.01 -39.43
CA LYS A 701 0.13 -26.46 -40.78
C LYS A 701 -0.91 -25.39 -41.11
N ALA A 702 -2.18 -25.63 -40.79
CA ALA A 702 -3.25 -24.67 -41.06
C ALA A 702 -3.06 -23.34 -40.29
N PHE A 703 -2.64 -23.38 -39.02
CA PHE A 703 -2.34 -22.17 -38.25
C PHE A 703 -1.12 -21.43 -38.82
N ARG A 704 -0.03 -22.14 -39.13
CA ARG A 704 1.18 -21.54 -39.70
C ARG A 704 0.95 -20.92 -41.08
N GLU A 705 0.12 -21.53 -41.93
CA GLU A 705 -0.29 -20.96 -43.22
C GLU A 705 -1.03 -19.61 -43.08
N ASN A 706 -1.62 -19.34 -41.91
CA ASN A 706 -2.27 -18.07 -41.58
C ASN A 706 -1.38 -17.12 -40.74
N GLY A 707 -0.09 -17.44 -40.57
CA GLY A 707 0.84 -16.62 -39.79
C GLY A 707 0.58 -16.64 -38.28
N ILE A 708 -0.09 -17.68 -37.77
CA ILE A 708 -0.42 -17.84 -36.35
C ILE A 708 0.62 -18.75 -35.71
N ASP A 709 1.30 -18.29 -34.66
CA ASP A 709 2.32 -19.04 -33.93
C ASP A 709 1.69 -20.20 -33.14
N VAL A 710 2.34 -21.36 -33.14
CA VAL A 710 1.80 -22.59 -32.54
C VAL A 710 2.65 -23.00 -31.35
N HIS A 711 2.03 -23.02 -30.18
CA HIS A 711 2.61 -23.55 -28.95
C HIS A 711 1.92 -24.87 -28.62
N LEU A 712 2.67 -25.96 -28.52
CA LEU A 712 2.10 -27.27 -28.19
C LEU A 712 1.85 -27.36 -26.69
N MET A 713 0.59 -27.43 -26.30
CA MET A 713 0.16 -27.60 -24.92
C MET A 713 0.19 -29.07 -24.52
N CYS A 714 0.86 -29.37 -23.41
CA CYS A 714 1.06 -30.71 -22.88
C CYS A 714 1.09 -30.72 -21.34
N LEU A 715 1.30 -31.90 -20.75
CA LEU A 715 1.41 -32.11 -19.31
C LEU A 715 0.14 -31.76 -18.49
N GLU A 716 -1.05 -31.96 -19.05
CA GLU A 716 -2.34 -31.55 -18.46
C GLU A 716 -2.74 -32.29 -17.14
N ASP A 717 -1.96 -33.28 -16.69
CA ASP A 717 -2.28 -34.14 -15.53
C ASP A 717 -1.37 -33.82 -14.33
N THR A 718 -1.92 -33.77 -13.12
CA THR A 718 -1.13 -33.54 -11.89
C THR A 718 -0.10 -34.63 -11.57
N LYS A 719 -0.13 -35.80 -12.25
CA LYS A 719 0.87 -36.88 -12.10
C LYS A 719 2.30 -36.43 -12.38
N TYR A 720 2.52 -35.41 -13.20
CA TYR A 720 3.86 -34.89 -13.48
C TYR A 720 4.46 -34.24 -12.24
N ILE A 721 3.65 -33.64 -11.36
CA ILE A 721 4.11 -33.10 -10.07
C ILE A 721 4.55 -34.23 -9.13
N ASP A 722 3.89 -35.40 -9.17
CA ASP A 722 4.30 -36.54 -8.33
C ASP A 722 5.60 -37.19 -8.83
N ASN A 723 5.90 -37.05 -10.13
CA ASN A 723 7.08 -37.62 -10.74
C ASN A 723 7.66 -36.69 -11.83
N PRO A 724 8.39 -35.63 -11.44
CA PRO A 724 8.80 -34.54 -12.34
C PRO A 724 9.56 -34.97 -13.59
N ILE A 725 10.34 -36.05 -13.54
CA ILE A 725 11.10 -36.56 -14.70
C ILE A 725 10.20 -37.01 -15.86
N LEU A 726 8.91 -37.31 -15.60
CA LEU A 726 7.96 -37.63 -16.67
C LEU A 726 7.75 -36.45 -17.64
N ALA A 727 7.93 -35.21 -17.18
CA ALA A 727 7.86 -34.03 -18.02
C ALA A 727 8.94 -34.05 -19.11
N TYR A 728 10.18 -34.37 -18.74
CA TYR A 728 11.29 -34.53 -19.69
C TYR A 728 10.95 -35.58 -20.76
N ASN A 729 10.46 -36.75 -20.34
CA ASN A 729 10.19 -37.87 -21.25
C ASN A 729 9.11 -37.50 -22.28
N GLU A 730 8.00 -36.91 -21.83
CA GLU A 730 6.88 -36.59 -22.70
C GLU A 730 7.18 -35.44 -23.65
N ILE A 731 7.80 -34.36 -23.15
CA ILE A 731 8.24 -33.24 -24.00
C ILE A 731 9.29 -33.72 -25.00
N SER A 732 10.20 -34.61 -24.60
CA SER A 732 11.18 -35.20 -25.52
C SER A 732 10.52 -36.00 -26.63
N GLU A 733 9.56 -36.87 -26.30
CA GLU A 733 8.84 -37.67 -27.29
C GLU A 733 8.06 -36.78 -28.28
N ILE A 734 7.40 -35.72 -27.78
CA ILE A 734 6.71 -34.72 -28.60
C ILE A 734 7.68 -34.02 -29.54
N LEU A 735 8.82 -33.52 -29.03
CA LEU A 735 9.80 -32.78 -29.82
C LEU A 735 10.53 -33.68 -30.84
N GLU A 736 10.83 -34.93 -30.49
CA GLU A 736 11.36 -35.93 -31.41
C GLU A 736 10.40 -36.18 -32.57
N TYR A 737 9.11 -36.35 -32.28
CA TYR A 737 8.10 -36.50 -33.32
C TYR A 737 7.99 -35.23 -34.19
N VAL A 738 7.91 -34.05 -33.58
CA VAL A 738 7.90 -32.75 -34.28
C VAL A 738 9.08 -32.60 -35.23
N ASN A 739 10.28 -33.00 -34.79
CA ASN A 739 11.50 -32.97 -35.60
C ASN A 739 11.46 -34.03 -36.72
N GLU A 740 10.97 -35.25 -36.45
CA GLU A 740 10.81 -36.32 -37.44
C GLU A 740 9.93 -35.87 -38.62
N VAL A 741 8.82 -35.19 -38.32
CA VAL A 741 7.87 -34.72 -39.34
C VAL A 741 8.10 -33.27 -39.78
N ASN A 742 9.17 -32.64 -39.30
CA ASN A 742 9.57 -31.26 -39.60
C ASN A 742 8.41 -30.25 -39.43
N LEU A 743 7.74 -30.30 -38.27
CA LEU A 743 6.68 -29.36 -37.93
C LEU A 743 7.27 -28.02 -37.45
N ASP A 744 6.71 -26.95 -37.98
CA ASP A 744 7.02 -25.57 -37.59
C ASP A 744 6.17 -25.17 -36.37
N ILE A 745 6.75 -25.30 -35.19
CA ILE A 745 6.18 -24.84 -33.92
C ILE A 745 7.09 -23.78 -33.30
N GLN A 746 6.48 -22.86 -32.56
CA GLN A 746 7.15 -21.75 -31.90
C GLN A 746 7.35 -22.00 -30.40
N GLY A 747 6.48 -22.80 -29.78
CA GLY A 747 6.56 -23.05 -28.35
C GLY A 747 6.09 -24.40 -27.86
N ILE A 748 6.42 -24.68 -26.60
CA ILE A 748 5.81 -25.70 -25.74
C ILE A 748 5.14 -24.96 -24.57
N HIS A 749 3.90 -25.33 -24.27
CA HIS A 749 3.17 -24.85 -23.09
C HIS A 749 2.89 -26.01 -22.15
N ILE A 750 3.10 -25.84 -20.85
CA ILE A 750 2.68 -26.81 -19.83
C ILE A 750 1.43 -26.34 -19.13
N ASP A 751 0.41 -27.19 -19.13
CA ASP A 751 -0.88 -26.95 -18.47
C ASP A 751 -1.06 -27.88 -17.25
N CYS A 752 0.03 -28.07 -16.51
CA CYS A 752 0.00 -28.78 -15.23
C CYS A 752 -0.26 -27.77 -14.12
N SER A 753 -1.39 -27.88 -13.40
CA SER A 753 -1.70 -26.96 -12.31
C SER A 753 -1.44 -27.58 -10.92
N PRO A 754 -0.51 -27.01 -10.13
CA PRO A 754 -0.38 -27.23 -8.69
C PRO A 754 -1.70 -27.12 -7.92
N THR A 755 -2.57 -26.18 -8.29
CA THR A 755 -3.84 -25.95 -7.58
C THR A 755 -4.88 -27.05 -7.79
N SER A 756 -4.63 -27.97 -8.73
CA SER A 756 -5.48 -29.13 -8.97
C SER A 756 -5.17 -30.31 -8.04
N LYS A 757 -4.13 -30.22 -7.19
CA LYS A 757 -3.83 -31.20 -6.15
C LYS A 757 -4.79 -31.03 -4.98
N LYS A 758 -5.28 -32.14 -4.41
CA LYS A 758 -6.21 -32.10 -3.26
C LYS A 758 -5.54 -31.47 -2.03
N GLU A 759 -4.26 -31.72 -1.88
CA GLU A 759 -3.38 -31.19 -0.84
C GLU A 759 -3.16 -29.67 -0.98
N TRP A 760 -3.49 -29.07 -2.14
CA TRP A 760 -3.46 -27.62 -2.29
C TRP A 760 -4.54 -26.93 -1.45
N ASP A 761 -5.76 -27.48 -1.43
CA ASP A 761 -6.88 -26.90 -0.67
C ASP A 761 -6.89 -27.37 0.78
N GLU A 762 -6.48 -28.61 1.04
CA GLU A 762 -6.62 -29.27 2.35
C GLU A 762 -5.30 -29.37 3.14
N GLY A 763 -4.16 -29.16 2.49
CA GLY A 763 -2.85 -29.45 3.05
C GLY A 763 -2.23 -28.31 3.86
N SER A 764 -1.20 -28.65 4.63
CA SER A 764 -0.38 -27.67 5.36
C SER A 764 0.46 -26.82 4.41
N LEU A 765 1.03 -25.74 4.93
CA LEU A 765 1.93 -24.88 4.16
C LEU A 765 3.15 -25.65 3.63
N GLU A 766 3.68 -26.61 4.41
CA GLU A 766 4.77 -27.49 4.00
C GLU A 766 4.36 -28.40 2.83
N GLU A 767 3.14 -28.92 2.83
CA GLU A 767 2.62 -29.75 1.74
C GLU A 767 2.45 -28.92 0.45
N LYS A 768 1.96 -27.69 0.57
CA LYS A 768 1.89 -26.73 -0.56
C LYS A 768 3.27 -26.40 -1.12
N ASN A 769 4.25 -26.13 -0.25
CA ASN A 769 5.63 -25.87 -0.66
C ASN A 769 6.27 -27.10 -1.33
N ALA A 770 5.98 -28.32 -0.87
CA ALA A 770 6.46 -29.55 -1.52
C ALA A 770 5.84 -29.75 -2.92
N ILE A 771 4.55 -29.40 -3.10
CA ILE A 771 3.91 -29.39 -4.43
C ILE A 771 4.64 -28.43 -5.36
N LEU A 772 4.89 -27.20 -4.90
CA LEU A 772 5.53 -26.15 -5.70
C LEU A 772 6.99 -26.48 -6.03
N GLU A 773 7.74 -27.03 -5.08
CA GLU A 773 9.12 -27.49 -5.32
C GLU A 773 9.16 -28.55 -6.43
N ASN A 774 8.23 -29.51 -6.42
CA ASN A 774 8.14 -30.52 -7.47
C ASN A 774 7.65 -29.94 -8.81
N TYR A 775 6.79 -28.94 -8.78
CA TYR A 775 6.37 -28.23 -9.98
C TYR A 775 7.53 -27.44 -10.63
N ILE A 776 8.41 -26.81 -9.83
CA ILE A 776 9.64 -26.20 -10.34
C ILE A 776 10.51 -27.26 -11.04
N LYS A 777 10.63 -28.47 -10.47
CA LYS A 777 11.36 -29.57 -11.12
C LYS A 777 10.71 -29.98 -12.44
N VAL A 778 9.37 -29.98 -12.55
CA VAL A 778 8.66 -30.22 -13.82
C VAL A 778 9.07 -29.19 -14.87
N ILE A 779 9.12 -27.92 -14.50
CA ILE A 779 9.58 -26.82 -15.37
C ILE A 779 11.03 -27.06 -15.80
N GLU A 780 11.94 -27.32 -14.85
CA GLU A 780 13.36 -27.53 -15.15
C GLU A 780 13.60 -28.72 -16.09
N TYR A 781 12.89 -29.84 -15.86
CA TYR A 781 12.97 -31.00 -16.74
C TYR A 781 12.40 -30.74 -18.14
N GLY A 782 11.32 -29.97 -18.25
CA GLY A 782 10.79 -29.58 -19.56
C GLY A 782 11.74 -28.62 -20.30
N ARG A 783 12.32 -27.64 -19.61
CA ARG A 783 13.35 -26.77 -20.18
C ARG A 783 14.57 -27.56 -20.65
N GLN A 784 15.00 -28.55 -19.88
CA GLN A 784 16.09 -29.44 -20.29
C GLN A 784 15.77 -30.15 -21.61
N ALA A 785 14.58 -30.77 -21.74
CA ALA A 785 14.18 -31.44 -22.97
C ALA A 785 14.15 -30.50 -24.18
N ILE A 786 13.64 -29.27 -24.00
CA ILE A 786 13.64 -28.23 -25.04
C ILE A 786 15.05 -27.84 -25.44
N ASN A 787 15.93 -27.57 -24.48
CA ASN A 787 17.32 -27.18 -24.75
C ASN A 787 18.10 -28.26 -25.51
N GLU A 788 17.83 -29.54 -25.24
CA GLU A 788 18.50 -30.65 -25.91
C GLU A 788 17.99 -30.90 -27.34
N LEU A 789 16.69 -30.73 -27.58
CA LEU A 789 16.05 -31.15 -28.85
C LEU A 789 15.68 -29.99 -29.78
N ARG A 790 15.36 -28.81 -29.24
CA ARG A 790 14.94 -27.62 -29.99
C ARG A 790 15.12 -26.33 -29.16
N PRO A 791 16.36 -25.87 -28.91
CA PRO A 791 16.67 -24.82 -27.92
C PRO A 791 16.08 -23.43 -28.21
N ASN A 792 15.63 -23.15 -29.43
CA ASN A 792 15.02 -21.88 -29.80
C ASN A 792 13.48 -21.88 -29.66
N THR A 793 12.91 -22.89 -29.00
CA THR A 793 11.46 -23.02 -28.79
C THR A 793 11.07 -22.36 -27.47
N THR A 794 10.11 -21.45 -27.54
CA THR A 794 9.55 -20.75 -26.38
C THR A 794 8.92 -21.74 -25.41
N TYR A 795 9.21 -21.60 -24.13
CA TYR A 795 8.64 -22.44 -23.09
C TYR A 795 7.74 -21.63 -22.17
N SER A 796 6.52 -22.10 -21.96
CA SER A 796 5.52 -21.35 -21.19
C SER A 796 4.68 -22.19 -20.24
N ALA A 797 4.12 -21.55 -19.22
CA ALA A 797 3.29 -22.20 -18.21
C ALA A 797 2.15 -21.30 -17.73
N THR A 798 1.04 -21.90 -17.29
CA THR A 798 -0.09 -21.20 -16.67
C THR A 798 0.03 -21.20 -15.15
N ILE A 799 -0.28 -20.06 -14.51
CA ILE A 799 -0.03 -19.86 -13.07
C ILE A 799 -1.27 -19.26 -12.39
N ALA A 800 -2.05 -20.10 -11.71
CA ALA A 800 -3.31 -19.72 -11.09
C ALA A 800 -3.19 -19.23 -9.62
N TRP A 801 -2.08 -19.50 -8.95
CA TRP A 801 -1.89 -19.20 -7.51
C TRP A 801 -1.01 -18.00 -7.23
N TRP A 802 -0.42 -17.38 -8.25
CA TRP A 802 0.57 -16.31 -8.11
C TRP A 802 0.12 -15.21 -7.14
N LEU A 803 -1.18 -14.88 -7.18
CA LEU A 803 -1.77 -13.79 -6.40
C LEU A 803 -2.60 -14.27 -5.20
N SER A 804 -2.45 -15.53 -4.78
CA SER A 804 -3.07 -16.02 -3.55
C SER A 804 -2.56 -15.22 -2.34
N GLY A 805 -3.39 -15.07 -1.31
CA GLY A 805 -2.98 -14.40 -0.07
C GLY A 805 -1.71 -15.03 0.52
N GLU A 806 -1.59 -16.35 0.45
CA GLU A 806 -0.45 -17.15 0.93
C GLU A 806 0.85 -16.83 0.16
N ALA A 807 0.77 -16.62 -1.16
CA ALA A 807 1.91 -16.15 -1.96
C ALA A 807 2.26 -14.69 -1.62
N LYS A 808 1.25 -13.84 -1.42
CA LYS A 808 1.41 -12.40 -1.11
C LYS A 808 2.05 -12.13 0.26
N TYR A 809 1.77 -12.97 1.26
CA TYR A 809 2.37 -12.86 2.59
C TYR A 809 3.73 -13.56 2.72
N GLY A 810 4.28 -14.08 1.61
CA GLY A 810 5.59 -14.73 1.59
C GLY A 810 5.62 -16.08 2.30
N GLU A 811 4.47 -16.70 2.55
CA GLU A 811 4.34 -17.98 3.24
C GLU A 811 4.69 -19.16 2.31
N LEU A 812 4.46 -19.00 1.00
CA LEU A 812 4.86 -19.96 -0.02
C LEU A 812 6.31 -19.69 -0.47
N GLU A 813 7.25 -20.46 0.08
CA GLU A 813 8.70 -20.39 -0.21
C GLU A 813 9.02 -20.51 -1.70
N TYR A 814 8.27 -21.37 -2.41
CA TYR A 814 8.44 -21.66 -3.86
C TYR A 814 7.31 -21.11 -4.72
N GLY A 815 6.44 -20.28 -4.14
CA GLY A 815 5.21 -19.79 -4.79
C GLY A 815 5.36 -18.42 -5.42
N LYS A 816 6.54 -17.80 -5.37
CA LYS A 816 6.77 -16.46 -5.90
C LYS A 816 6.96 -16.54 -7.41
N GLY A 817 6.45 -15.54 -8.12
CA GLY A 817 6.63 -15.41 -9.57
C GLY A 817 8.08 -15.57 -10.03
N TYR A 818 8.99 -14.93 -9.28
CA TYR A 818 10.44 -15.01 -9.43
C TYR A 818 10.96 -16.45 -9.52
N ASP A 819 10.46 -17.38 -8.69
CA ASP A 819 10.93 -18.76 -8.65
C ASP A 819 10.62 -19.53 -9.95
N LEU A 820 9.56 -19.15 -10.66
CA LEU A 820 9.16 -19.80 -11.90
C LEU A 820 9.94 -19.30 -13.12
N VAL A 821 10.46 -18.07 -13.04
CA VAL A 821 11.10 -17.38 -14.18
C VAL A 821 12.61 -17.36 -14.11
N ASN A 822 13.20 -17.45 -12.91
CA ASN A 822 14.65 -17.47 -12.74
C ASN A 822 15.38 -18.59 -13.47
N LYS A 823 16.67 -18.34 -13.75
CA LYS A 823 17.58 -19.31 -14.39
C LYS A 823 17.10 -19.75 -15.78
N ASP A 824 16.50 -18.82 -16.54
CA ASP A 824 15.94 -19.07 -17.87
C ASP A 824 14.90 -20.21 -17.89
N ARG A 825 14.19 -20.44 -16.77
CA ARG A 825 13.26 -21.57 -16.62
C ARG A 825 12.10 -21.50 -17.61
N LEU A 826 11.46 -20.35 -17.73
CA LEU A 826 10.34 -20.09 -18.65
C LEU A 826 10.63 -18.83 -19.48
N ASP A 827 10.09 -18.76 -20.70
CA ASP A 827 10.16 -17.58 -21.56
C ASP A 827 8.88 -16.75 -21.49
N LEU A 828 7.75 -17.41 -21.18
CA LEU A 828 6.43 -16.81 -21.06
C LEU A 828 5.66 -17.43 -19.89
N ILE A 829 4.93 -16.58 -19.17
CA ILE A 829 4.03 -16.97 -18.08
C ILE A 829 2.62 -16.47 -18.36
N ILE A 830 1.63 -17.28 -17.98
CA ILE A 830 0.21 -16.99 -18.18
C ILE A 830 -0.53 -16.98 -16.84
N PRO A 831 -0.48 -15.89 -16.06
CA PRO A 831 -1.32 -15.73 -14.88
C PRO A 831 -2.79 -15.57 -15.26
N THR A 832 -3.70 -16.19 -14.51
CA THR A 832 -5.14 -16.20 -14.84
C THR A 832 -5.96 -15.26 -13.94
N ILE A 833 -6.97 -14.59 -14.50
CA ILE A 833 -7.97 -13.81 -13.73
C ILE A 833 -9.31 -14.54 -13.56
N PHE A 834 -9.31 -15.85 -13.79
CA PHE A 834 -10.48 -16.73 -13.65
C PHE A 834 -10.20 -17.86 -12.66
N ASN A 835 -11.19 -18.72 -12.39
CA ASN A 835 -11.11 -19.83 -11.42
C ASN A 835 -10.75 -19.41 -9.98
N ASN A 836 -11.36 -18.33 -9.48
CA ASN A 836 -11.15 -17.82 -8.12
C ASN A 836 -9.68 -17.47 -7.78
N SER A 837 -8.86 -17.16 -8.79
CA SER A 837 -7.46 -16.73 -8.58
C SER A 837 -7.33 -15.41 -7.80
N GLY A 838 -8.43 -14.68 -7.55
CA GLY A 838 -8.43 -13.39 -6.82
C GLY A 838 -7.66 -12.26 -7.52
N SER A 839 -7.30 -12.49 -8.78
CA SER A 839 -6.38 -11.67 -9.57
C SER A 839 -7.14 -10.61 -10.36
N THR A 840 -6.64 -9.36 -10.37
CA THR A 840 -7.11 -8.30 -11.27
C THR A 840 -6.04 -7.98 -12.30
N ILE A 841 -6.40 -7.28 -13.37
CA ILE A 841 -5.47 -6.88 -14.43
C ILE A 841 -4.33 -6.04 -13.83
N GLU A 842 -4.65 -5.06 -12.98
CA GLU A 842 -3.65 -4.21 -12.31
C GLU A 842 -2.73 -5.03 -11.44
N LYS A 843 -3.25 -5.95 -10.62
CA LYS A 843 -2.42 -6.80 -9.77
C LYS A 843 -1.42 -7.62 -10.58
N ILE A 844 -1.84 -8.16 -11.73
CA ILE A 844 -0.92 -8.92 -12.59
C ILE A 844 0.15 -8.02 -13.19
N ILE A 845 -0.21 -6.81 -13.61
CA ILE A 845 0.74 -5.82 -14.15
C ILE A 845 1.76 -5.43 -13.07
N ASP A 846 1.28 -5.03 -11.89
CA ASP A 846 2.14 -4.63 -10.77
C ASP A 846 3.07 -5.78 -10.35
N CYS A 847 2.53 -6.99 -10.18
CA CYS A 847 3.34 -8.16 -9.83
C CYS A 847 4.30 -8.61 -10.94
N SER A 848 3.98 -8.33 -12.22
CA SER A 848 4.94 -8.59 -13.31
C SER A 848 6.14 -7.66 -13.21
N GLU A 849 5.93 -6.38 -12.85
CA GLU A 849 7.03 -5.44 -12.62
C GLU A 849 7.82 -5.77 -11.34
N ASP A 850 7.16 -6.24 -10.29
CA ASP A 850 7.80 -6.54 -9.00
C ASP A 850 8.62 -7.84 -9.00
N PHE A 851 8.19 -8.88 -9.72
CA PHE A 851 8.75 -10.23 -9.59
C PHE A 851 9.49 -10.77 -10.82
N ILE A 852 9.41 -10.08 -11.96
CA ILE A 852 10.12 -10.49 -13.18
C ILE A 852 11.34 -9.60 -13.33
N GLU A 853 12.51 -10.17 -13.08
CA GLU A 853 13.80 -9.48 -13.25
C GLU A 853 14.50 -9.86 -14.56
N ASP A 854 13.97 -10.84 -15.29
CA ASP A 854 14.57 -11.46 -16.47
C ASP A 854 13.78 -11.17 -17.76
N LYS A 855 14.19 -11.72 -18.90
CA LYS A 855 13.59 -11.57 -20.23
C LYS A 855 12.20 -12.21 -20.39
N VAL A 856 11.59 -12.67 -19.29
CA VAL A 856 10.32 -13.37 -19.33
C VAL A 856 9.17 -12.40 -19.62
N SER A 857 8.25 -12.83 -20.46
CA SER A 857 7.05 -12.08 -20.78
C SER A 857 5.83 -12.62 -20.04
N THR A 858 4.85 -11.75 -19.80
CA THR A 858 3.56 -12.10 -19.18
C THR A 858 2.42 -11.89 -20.15
N VAL A 859 1.47 -12.82 -20.17
CA VAL A 859 0.19 -12.69 -20.87
C VAL A 859 -0.95 -13.05 -19.92
N ILE A 860 -2.02 -12.26 -19.87
CA ILE A 860 -3.14 -12.51 -18.94
C ILE A 860 -4.06 -13.58 -19.53
N GLY A 861 -4.26 -14.66 -18.78
CA GLY A 861 -5.24 -15.69 -19.04
C GLY A 861 -6.65 -15.26 -18.65
N ILE A 862 -7.60 -15.33 -19.59
CA ILE A 862 -9.03 -15.04 -19.38
C ILE A 862 -9.90 -16.19 -19.88
N ALA A 863 -11.06 -16.46 -19.26
CA ALA A 863 -11.98 -17.50 -19.70
C ALA A 863 -13.33 -16.91 -20.12
N VAL A 864 -13.86 -17.33 -21.28
CA VAL A 864 -15.09 -16.74 -21.85
C VAL A 864 -16.32 -17.04 -20.98
N ASP A 865 -16.40 -18.23 -20.40
CA ASP A 865 -17.54 -18.70 -19.59
C ASP A 865 -17.67 -18.02 -18.22
N ASN A 866 -16.62 -17.34 -17.77
CA ASN A 866 -16.62 -16.58 -16.53
C ASN A 866 -17.31 -15.21 -16.67
N TYR A 867 -17.68 -14.81 -17.89
CA TYR A 867 -18.27 -13.51 -18.18
C TYR A 867 -19.46 -13.66 -19.13
N ASP A 868 -20.41 -12.74 -19.10
CA ASP A 868 -21.24 -12.56 -20.30
C ASP A 868 -20.36 -12.02 -21.45
N TYR A 869 -20.80 -12.24 -22.70
CA TYR A 869 -19.94 -11.93 -23.84
C TYR A 869 -19.58 -10.44 -23.95
N ASN A 870 -20.44 -9.53 -23.49
CA ASN A 870 -20.11 -8.09 -23.50
C ASN A 870 -19.07 -7.77 -22.43
N GLN A 871 -19.22 -8.33 -21.23
CA GLN A 871 -18.21 -8.24 -20.17
C GLN A 871 -16.86 -8.82 -20.62
N PHE A 872 -16.86 -9.97 -21.29
CA PHE A 872 -15.67 -10.59 -21.85
C PHE A 872 -14.96 -9.64 -22.84
N GLN A 873 -15.70 -8.99 -23.73
CA GLN A 873 -15.16 -8.00 -24.68
C GLN A 873 -14.59 -6.78 -23.95
N ASN A 874 -15.28 -6.29 -22.91
CA ASN A 874 -14.83 -5.15 -22.12
C ASN A 874 -13.51 -5.47 -21.39
N VAL A 875 -13.41 -6.63 -20.72
CA VAL A 875 -12.19 -7.09 -20.05
C VAL A 875 -11.05 -7.27 -21.06
N THR A 876 -11.33 -7.88 -22.22
CA THR A 876 -10.34 -8.04 -23.29
C THR A 876 -9.82 -6.67 -23.76
N GLN A 877 -10.71 -5.69 -23.95
CA GLN A 877 -10.33 -4.35 -24.35
C GLN A 877 -9.55 -3.61 -23.27
N GLU A 878 -9.92 -3.78 -22.00
CA GLU A 878 -9.20 -3.24 -20.87
C GLU A 878 -7.77 -3.76 -20.80
N ILE A 879 -7.58 -5.07 -20.95
CA ILE A 879 -6.24 -5.67 -20.98
C ILE A 879 -5.42 -5.11 -22.15
N LYS A 880 -6.01 -4.97 -23.34
CA LYS A 880 -5.36 -4.34 -24.50
C LYS A 880 -4.92 -2.91 -24.20
N ASN A 881 -5.76 -2.11 -23.53
CA ASN A 881 -5.43 -0.72 -23.19
C ASN A 881 -4.30 -0.60 -22.16
N ASN A 882 -4.17 -1.58 -21.26
CA ASN A 882 -3.19 -1.56 -20.19
C ASN A 882 -1.83 -2.17 -20.57
N ARG A 883 -1.70 -2.79 -21.76
CA ARG A 883 -0.48 -3.50 -22.17
C ARG A 883 0.80 -2.67 -22.16
N LYS A 884 0.70 -1.37 -22.44
CA LYS A 884 1.85 -0.46 -22.47
C LYS A 884 2.33 -0.02 -21.08
N LYS A 885 1.63 -0.42 -20.02
CA LYS A 885 1.97 -0.05 -18.64
C LYS A 885 3.13 -0.86 -18.07
N SER A 886 3.45 -2.02 -18.66
CA SER A 886 4.54 -2.88 -18.21
C SER A 886 5.38 -3.34 -19.40
N LYS A 887 6.71 -3.35 -19.22
CA LYS A 887 7.62 -3.83 -20.27
C LYS A 887 7.59 -5.36 -20.40
N TYR A 888 7.17 -6.06 -19.36
CA TYR A 888 7.02 -7.51 -19.31
C TYR A 888 5.66 -7.98 -19.83
N PHE A 889 4.63 -7.14 -19.73
CA PHE A 889 3.28 -7.51 -20.11
C PHE A 889 3.05 -7.39 -21.63
N LYS A 890 2.69 -8.50 -22.29
CA LYS A 890 2.62 -8.59 -23.76
C LYS A 890 1.22 -8.83 -24.34
N GLY A 891 0.23 -9.24 -23.55
CA GLY A 891 -1.16 -9.32 -24.03
C GLY A 891 -2.06 -10.36 -23.34
N ILE A 892 -2.84 -11.11 -24.12
CA ILE A 892 -3.99 -11.91 -23.65
C ILE A 892 -3.92 -13.34 -24.15
N SER A 893 -4.29 -14.29 -23.29
CA SER A 893 -4.55 -15.69 -23.66
C SER A 893 -5.98 -16.08 -23.28
N VAL A 894 -6.82 -16.35 -24.27
CA VAL A 894 -8.23 -16.72 -24.03
C VAL A 894 -8.36 -18.23 -23.89
N PHE A 895 -8.84 -18.67 -22.73
CA PHE A 895 -9.09 -20.05 -22.42
C PHE A 895 -10.27 -20.62 -23.23
N ALA A 896 -10.03 -21.81 -23.77
CA ALA A 896 -10.96 -22.68 -24.47
C ALA A 896 -11.78 -22.03 -25.61
N ASN A 897 -11.28 -22.19 -26.84
CA ASN A 897 -11.93 -21.82 -28.09
C ASN A 897 -13.41 -22.24 -28.21
N HIS A 898 -13.79 -23.36 -27.60
CA HIS A 898 -15.14 -23.90 -27.69
C HIS A 898 -16.17 -23.23 -26.77
N LEU A 899 -15.75 -22.26 -25.96
CA LEU A 899 -16.62 -21.46 -25.11
C LEU A 899 -17.07 -20.17 -25.79
N TYR A 900 -16.54 -19.89 -26.99
CA TYR A 900 -17.01 -18.77 -27.79
C TYR A 900 -18.42 -19.01 -28.33
N PRO A 901 -19.31 -17.98 -28.31
CA PRO A 901 -20.67 -18.11 -28.81
C PRO A 901 -20.75 -18.55 -30.27
N ASP A 902 -19.82 -18.10 -31.11
CA ASP A 902 -19.74 -18.40 -32.55
C ASP A 902 -18.90 -19.65 -32.86
N TRP A 903 -18.52 -20.44 -31.83
CA TRP A 903 -17.76 -21.66 -32.05
C TRP A 903 -18.58 -22.77 -32.69
N ASP A 904 -19.85 -22.97 -32.35
CA ASP A 904 -20.66 -24.05 -32.92
C ASP A 904 -21.61 -23.57 -34.06
N ASP A 905 -21.51 -22.30 -34.47
CA ASP A 905 -22.13 -21.73 -35.69
C ASP A 905 -21.36 -22.11 -36.97
#